data_AF-A0A7D9ERP8-F1
#
_entry.id   AF-A0A7D9ERP8-F1
#
_cell.length_a   1.000
_cell.length_b   1.000
_cell.length_c   1.000
_cell.angle_alpha   90.00
_cell.angle_beta   90.00
_cell.angle_gamma   90.00
#
_symmetry.space_group_name_H-M   'P 1'
#
loop_
_entity.id
_entity.type
_entity.pdbx_description
1 polymer ?
#
loop_
_entity_poly.entity_id
_entity_poly.type
_entity_poly.pdbx_seq_one_letter_code
_entity_poly.pdbx_strand_id
1 'polypeptide(L)'
;MVLFNSCETQLLDDHIKELKRVLKPGHKRLNWNSLGISDYITRCDQALSKFESLVNQVQKNAKDINSRLMLLERTVLFKRYHPKLGSGLPDSKEYFEHLTRCSRKETETLVRKYRAIGPLLTKMEGLVVHTNSGRSPKLHPYYAYWENLIYDGLTQMVTRNLRSFLTKLQSKQPLFQVETILSAPEIVLNPSAGEIFKITLQTVRDSVESTKQFVRWMHGTCVETPPQHAEGEDEPVMFSFFSDISHNSTVIELVQNISKTVQNTLGSLNKFLSRWKRYRVLWKLDKATMVEKFAAKNPSCIEYDEKLQFYSNLANEVVNQPMSKDIDFVRLQLEPLAFTVQANARAWVKELGRLLNESAKQNLMSLKMEMENLSNDLKRAPDTLEDLKFVLRVIASIRDMSLDVELRIKDIVERYRTLLVYEIEVPEAELELSNSITQMWEDLFLQSKWVDASLVSVKMKFTEITQDQVTVFAADLTQLQEKFIECGPSSVGNDLDQGVELLKQFKEEFMKFERERQELANAEKLFGIPITSYPVLMNMEQELKGLEQIFSIYERQKAARDEWSNTLWANLDVNVLSDGIDGFTKELKRLPRQVKALPICHILEEKMKEFKESIPLFSDLKNEALRERHWKKLMELTGMKFDLNPETFTLQNMFAMELHRFSDVIADITGSATKELSIEKGINEVSETWGTMKFTVSKYMKGTQERGFVIGAVDEILQILDDNAMNLQSMSASRFVGPFLETVNKWEKSLSHIGEVVEVWMVVQRKWMYLESIFIGGDIRSQLPEEARKFDEIDKTFKKIMNETAKNSKVLDSCHAAGRLETMQSLVNGLEKCQKSLNDYLDSKRNAFPRFFFISDDELLSILGSHDPTCVQEHMIKMFDNISSLRFQSGSSNETVATAMISGEGEVMQFRQAIATEGRVEDWMTNVLNEMRRTNRLITKEAIYKYCDNIERVDWMLSYQGMVVLAGNQVWWTWEVEDVFQKVKKGDKMGMKNYARKMHKQIDELVVKIRSNLSQNDRKKFNTVLIIEVHARDIIDRFVRDRYRALDLDLGLDRDRSNQGIVSSIVQLV
;
A
#
# COMPACT_ATOMS: atom_id res chain seq x y z
N MET A 1 -38.10 -26.39 49.89
CA MET A 1 -36.69 -26.20 50.25
C MET A 1 -36.11 -25.23 49.24
N VAL A 2 -35.80 -24.01 49.67
CA VAL A 2 -35.14 -23.02 48.80
C VAL A 2 -33.71 -23.49 48.56
N LEU A 3 -33.34 -23.70 47.30
CA LEU A 3 -31.95 -23.94 46.91
C LEU A 3 -31.23 -22.58 46.85
N PHE A 4 -30.46 -22.27 47.89
CA PHE A 4 -29.52 -21.15 47.88
C PHE A 4 -28.36 -21.46 46.92
N ASN A 5 -27.86 -20.46 46.19
CA ASN A 5 -26.57 -20.64 45.50
C ASN A 5 -25.43 -20.71 46.53
N SER A 6 -24.25 -21.19 46.13
CA SER A 6 -23.11 -21.40 47.05
C SER A 6 -22.69 -20.12 47.76
N CYS A 7 -22.78 -18.97 47.09
CA CYS A 7 -22.41 -17.67 47.63
C CYS A 7 -23.46 -17.11 48.60
N GLU A 8 -24.76 -17.31 48.33
CA GLU A 8 -25.87 -16.95 49.21
C GLU A 8 -25.89 -17.81 50.48
N THR A 9 -25.50 -19.08 50.35
CA THR A 9 -25.33 -19.99 51.50
C THR A 9 -24.22 -19.50 52.41
N GLN A 10 -23.10 -19.04 51.84
CA GLN A 10 -21.99 -18.46 52.57
C GLN A 10 -22.36 -17.09 53.19
N LEU A 11 -23.12 -16.27 52.46
CA LEU A 11 -23.61 -14.97 52.90
C LEU A 11 -24.50 -15.08 54.14
N LEU A 12 -25.37 -16.10 54.18
CA LEU A 12 -26.35 -16.30 55.26
C LEU A 12 -25.84 -17.24 56.38
N ASP A 13 -24.60 -17.71 56.34
CA ASP A 13 -24.07 -18.73 57.25
C ASP A 13 -24.22 -18.35 58.74
N ASP A 14 -23.91 -17.10 59.11
CA ASP A 14 -24.06 -16.60 60.48
C ASP A 14 -25.53 -16.58 60.93
N HIS A 15 -26.45 -16.22 60.04
CA HIS A 15 -27.89 -16.20 60.31
C HIS A 15 -28.46 -17.62 60.41
N ILE A 16 -27.95 -18.56 59.60
CA ILE A 16 -28.30 -19.98 59.64
C ILE A 16 -27.81 -20.60 60.96
N LYS A 17 -26.60 -20.26 61.42
CA LYS A 17 -26.06 -20.71 62.72
C LYS A 17 -26.89 -20.18 63.88
N GLU A 18 -27.30 -18.92 63.83
CA GLU A 18 -28.15 -18.32 64.86
C GLU A 18 -29.53 -19.01 64.93
N LEU A 19 -30.17 -19.24 63.77
CA LEU A 19 -31.43 -19.98 63.70
C LEU A 19 -31.29 -21.40 64.28
N LYS A 20 -30.21 -22.12 63.90
CA LYS A 20 -29.91 -23.45 64.46
C LYS A 20 -29.69 -23.40 65.97
N ARG A 21 -29.10 -22.33 66.51
CA ARG A 21 -28.90 -22.15 67.96
C ARG A 21 -30.22 -22.02 68.70
N VAL A 22 -31.18 -21.26 68.15
CA VAL A 22 -32.52 -21.09 68.74
C VAL A 22 -33.33 -22.41 68.69
N LEU A 23 -33.19 -23.21 67.64
CA LEU A 23 -33.93 -24.47 67.46
C LEU A 23 -33.31 -25.68 68.20
N LYS A 24 -32.03 -25.60 68.58
CA LYS A 24 -31.28 -26.71 69.21
C LYS A 24 -31.84 -27.19 70.57
N PRO A 25 -32.35 -26.32 71.47
CA PRO A 25 -32.91 -26.74 72.75
C PRO A 25 -34.13 -27.65 72.61
N GLY A 26 -34.99 -27.43 71.61
CA GLY A 26 -36.17 -28.26 71.33
C GLY A 26 -35.84 -29.67 70.86
N HIS A 27 -34.66 -29.86 70.26
CA HIS A 27 -34.18 -31.18 69.86
C HIS A 27 -33.43 -31.93 70.97
N LYS A 28 -32.83 -31.22 71.94
CA LYS A 28 -31.88 -31.82 72.90
C LYS A 28 -32.27 -31.78 74.37
N ARG A 29 -33.06 -30.80 74.81
CA ARG A 29 -33.26 -30.52 76.25
C ARG A 29 -34.72 -30.35 76.66
N LEU A 30 -35.59 -29.90 75.76
CA LEU A 30 -37.00 -29.66 76.06
C LEU A 30 -37.86 -30.87 75.67
N ASN A 31 -38.88 -31.16 76.46
CA ASN A 31 -39.91 -32.16 76.18
C ASN A 31 -41.30 -31.54 76.39
N TRP A 32 -42.36 -32.24 75.99
CA TRP A 32 -43.74 -31.73 76.02
C TRP A 32 -44.26 -31.33 77.41
N ASN A 33 -43.59 -31.74 78.49
CA ASN A 33 -43.96 -31.44 79.87
C ASN A 33 -43.17 -30.25 80.47
N SER A 34 -42.35 -29.55 79.66
CA SER A 34 -41.52 -28.45 80.13
C SER A 34 -42.34 -27.16 80.33
N LEU A 35 -42.27 -26.55 81.52
CA LEU A 35 -43.07 -25.38 81.95
C LEU A 35 -42.96 -24.13 81.03
N GLY A 36 -41.90 -24.02 80.23
CA GLY A 36 -41.64 -22.89 79.31
C GLY A 36 -41.73 -23.22 77.81
N ILE A 37 -42.42 -24.30 77.43
CA ILE A 37 -42.47 -24.76 76.02
C ILE A 37 -43.20 -23.76 75.11
N SER A 38 -44.24 -23.09 75.60
CA SER A 38 -44.97 -22.06 74.85
C SER A 38 -44.04 -20.89 74.49
N ASP A 39 -43.29 -20.36 75.46
CA ASP A 39 -42.32 -19.28 75.24
C ASP A 39 -41.15 -19.70 74.35
N TYR A 40 -40.79 -20.99 74.35
CA TYR A 40 -39.80 -21.54 73.42
C TYR A 40 -40.33 -21.61 71.98
N ILE A 41 -41.57 -22.09 71.78
CA ILE A 41 -42.22 -22.13 70.46
C ILE A 41 -42.34 -20.71 69.91
N THR A 42 -42.83 -19.75 70.71
CA THR A 42 -42.92 -18.33 70.29
C THR A 42 -41.56 -17.76 69.88
N ARG A 43 -40.48 -18.07 70.60
CA ARG A 43 -39.12 -17.66 70.22
C ARG A 43 -38.62 -18.33 68.93
N CYS A 44 -38.96 -19.59 68.70
CA CYS A 44 -38.63 -20.31 67.47
C CYS A 44 -39.37 -19.71 66.28
N ASP A 45 -40.67 -19.45 66.42
CA ASP A 45 -41.50 -18.84 65.38
C ASP A 45 -41.03 -17.41 65.04
N GLN A 46 -40.67 -16.62 66.05
CA GLN A 46 -40.06 -15.30 65.84
C GLN A 46 -38.72 -15.39 65.10
N ALA A 47 -37.85 -16.34 65.46
CA ALA A 47 -36.56 -16.53 64.80
C ALA A 47 -36.71 -17.04 63.36
N LEU A 48 -37.65 -17.97 63.12
CA LEU A 48 -37.99 -18.48 61.79
C LEU A 48 -38.58 -17.37 60.91
N SER A 49 -39.54 -16.60 61.42
CA SER A 49 -40.15 -15.48 60.68
C SER A 49 -39.12 -14.40 60.34
N LYS A 50 -38.21 -14.08 61.27
CA LYS A 50 -37.10 -13.14 61.02
C LYS A 50 -36.14 -13.64 59.93
N PHE A 51 -35.76 -14.92 59.99
CA PHE A 51 -34.88 -15.53 59.00
C PHE A 51 -35.55 -15.64 57.62
N GLU A 52 -36.82 -16.04 57.57
CA GLU A 52 -37.62 -16.10 56.35
C GLU A 52 -37.76 -14.72 55.70
N SER A 53 -38.03 -13.68 56.48
CA SER A 53 -38.07 -12.29 55.99
C SER A 53 -36.74 -11.86 55.38
N LEU A 54 -35.61 -12.17 56.03
CA LEU A 54 -34.26 -11.87 55.52
C LEU A 54 -33.99 -12.61 54.19
N VAL A 55 -34.28 -13.91 54.13
CA VAL A 55 -34.11 -14.74 52.93
C VAL A 55 -34.94 -14.21 51.76
N ASN A 56 -36.21 -13.85 52.02
CA ASN A 56 -37.10 -13.30 51.01
C ASN A 56 -36.58 -11.96 50.46
N GLN A 57 -36.00 -11.10 51.30
CA GLN A 57 -35.39 -9.84 50.87
C GLN A 57 -34.12 -10.05 50.05
N VAL A 58 -33.26 -11.00 50.47
CA VAL A 58 -32.04 -11.39 49.75
C VAL A 58 -32.36 -11.90 48.34
N GLN A 59 -33.33 -12.81 48.22
CA GLN A 59 -33.76 -13.33 46.93
C GLN A 59 -34.43 -12.28 46.06
N LYS A 60 -35.20 -11.37 46.64
CA LYS A 60 -35.83 -10.28 45.89
C LYS A 60 -34.77 -9.37 45.25
N ASN A 61 -33.73 -9.02 46.00
CA ASN A 61 -32.62 -8.21 45.47
C ASN A 61 -31.82 -8.99 44.41
N ALA A 62 -31.50 -10.26 44.66
CA ALA A 62 -30.81 -11.11 43.68
C ALA A 62 -31.61 -11.24 42.37
N LYS A 63 -32.95 -11.38 42.45
CA LYS A 63 -33.84 -11.38 41.29
C LYS A 63 -33.85 -10.04 40.55
N ASP A 64 -33.83 -8.90 41.25
CA ASP A 64 -33.73 -7.58 40.62
C ASP A 64 -32.40 -7.43 39.85
N ILE A 65 -31.27 -7.77 40.48
CA ILE A 65 -29.95 -7.75 39.82
C ILE A 65 -29.96 -8.67 38.59
N ASN A 66 -30.44 -9.91 38.72
CA ASN A 66 -30.49 -10.85 37.60
C ASN A 66 -31.40 -10.35 36.46
N SER A 67 -32.52 -9.68 36.77
CA SER A 67 -33.41 -9.11 35.75
C SER A 67 -32.72 -8.00 34.93
N ARG A 68 -31.82 -7.23 35.56
CA ARG A 68 -31.02 -6.18 34.90
C ARG A 68 -29.93 -6.80 34.02
N LEU A 69 -29.29 -7.87 34.48
CA LEU A 69 -28.29 -8.62 33.69
C LEU A 69 -28.92 -9.29 32.47
N MET A 70 -30.09 -9.91 32.63
CA MET A 70 -30.84 -10.49 31.51
C MET A 70 -31.23 -9.45 30.46
N LEU A 71 -31.54 -8.22 30.89
CA LEU A 71 -31.80 -7.13 29.94
C LEU A 71 -30.53 -6.70 29.21
N LEU A 72 -29.41 -6.60 29.93
CA LEU A 72 -28.10 -6.27 29.36
C LEU A 72 -27.71 -7.28 28.29
N GLU A 73 -27.77 -8.58 28.59
CA GLU A 73 -27.51 -9.66 27.64
C GLU A 73 -28.45 -9.60 26.42
N ARG A 74 -29.74 -9.28 26.66
CA ARG A 74 -30.78 -9.28 25.62
C ARG A 74 -30.89 -7.99 24.81
N THR A 75 -30.07 -6.98 25.05
CA THR A 75 -30.13 -5.71 24.31
C THR A 75 -29.62 -5.82 22.88
N VAL A 76 -30.29 -5.13 21.96
CA VAL A 76 -29.93 -5.06 20.54
C VAL A 76 -29.37 -3.67 20.24
N LEU A 77 -28.07 -3.60 19.99
CA LEU A 77 -27.33 -2.38 19.64
C LEU A 77 -27.60 -1.98 18.19
N PHE A 78 -27.63 -2.95 17.27
CA PHE A 78 -27.87 -2.72 15.85
C PHE A 78 -29.37 -2.85 15.49
N LYS A 79 -30.15 -1.82 15.83
CA LYS A 79 -31.58 -1.78 15.51
C LYS A 79 -31.85 -1.73 14.01
N ARG A 80 -32.99 -2.28 13.59
CA ARG A 80 -33.41 -2.27 12.18
C ARG A 80 -33.76 -0.82 11.79
N TYR A 81 -33.23 -0.37 10.67
CA TYR A 81 -33.65 0.90 10.08
C TYR A 81 -35.07 0.75 9.55
N HIS A 82 -35.95 1.68 9.93
CA HIS A 82 -37.32 1.77 9.42
C HIS A 82 -37.40 3.02 8.54
N PRO A 83 -37.58 2.87 7.21
CA PRO A 83 -37.75 4.01 6.32
C PRO A 83 -38.96 4.84 6.72
N LYS A 84 -38.88 6.16 6.53
CA LYS A 84 -40.06 7.03 6.60
C LYS A 84 -41.03 6.61 5.49
N LEU A 85 -42.34 6.67 5.75
CA LEU A 85 -43.36 6.28 4.76
C LEU A 85 -43.10 6.98 3.42
N GLY A 86 -42.84 6.21 2.36
CA GLY A 86 -42.53 6.73 1.01
C GLY A 86 -41.04 6.97 0.69
N SER A 87 -40.13 6.87 1.67
CA SER A 87 -38.67 6.89 1.42
C SER A 87 -38.15 5.48 1.13
N GLY A 88 -37.24 5.36 0.15
CA GLY A 88 -36.59 4.09 -0.23
C GLY A 88 -35.60 3.58 0.82
N LEU A 89 -34.59 2.82 0.38
CA LEU A 89 -33.47 2.46 1.25
C LEU A 89 -32.69 3.74 1.63
N PRO A 90 -32.20 3.85 2.88
CA PRO A 90 -31.38 4.98 3.28
C PRO A 90 -30.05 4.98 2.53
N ASP A 91 -29.44 6.15 2.38
CA ASP A 91 -28.04 6.20 1.96
C ASP A 91 -27.14 5.55 3.03
N SER A 92 -25.93 5.15 2.63
CA SER A 92 -25.00 4.47 3.54
C SER A 92 -24.65 5.30 4.79
N LYS A 93 -24.49 6.62 4.68
CA LYS A 93 -24.14 7.48 5.83
C LYS A 93 -25.32 7.57 6.79
N GLU A 94 -26.53 7.81 6.28
CA GLU A 94 -27.76 7.84 7.07
C GLU A 94 -28.00 6.50 7.81
N TYR A 95 -27.77 5.38 7.13
CA TYR A 95 -27.90 4.05 7.72
C TYR A 95 -26.96 3.85 8.92
N PHE A 96 -25.66 4.12 8.74
CA PHE A 96 -24.67 3.93 9.80
C PHE A 96 -24.80 4.95 10.92
N GLU A 97 -25.17 6.19 10.62
CA GLU A 97 -25.47 7.20 11.65
C GLU A 97 -26.67 6.78 12.51
N HIS A 98 -27.71 6.20 11.90
CA HIS A 98 -28.83 5.62 12.63
C HIS A 98 -28.38 4.50 13.58
N LEU A 99 -27.52 3.58 13.12
CA LEU A 99 -27.00 2.50 13.95
C LEU A 99 -26.19 3.04 15.14
N THR A 100 -25.27 3.97 14.90
CA THR A 100 -24.44 4.59 15.95
C THR A 100 -25.29 5.32 16.98
N ARG A 101 -26.30 6.09 16.54
CA ARG A 101 -27.24 6.79 17.43
C ARG A 101 -28.06 5.83 18.27
N CYS A 102 -28.58 4.76 17.67
CA CYS A 102 -29.34 3.72 18.38
C CYS A 102 -28.45 3.00 19.41
N SER A 103 -27.25 2.58 19.02
CA SER A 103 -26.30 1.92 19.91
C SER A 103 -25.97 2.80 21.12
N ARG A 104 -25.65 4.08 20.90
CA ARG A 104 -25.32 5.03 21.97
C ARG A 104 -26.46 5.16 23.00
N LYS A 105 -27.70 5.35 22.53
CA LYS A 105 -28.88 5.48 23.39
C LYS A 105 -29.15 4.23 24.23
N GLU A 106 -28.99 3.05 23.64
CA GLU A 106 -29.16 1.78 24.36
C GLU A 106 -28.03 1.58 25.38
N THR A 107 -26.77 1.84 25.01
CA THR A 107 -25.62 1.78 25.93
C THR A 107 -25.81 2.70 27.13
N GLU A 108 -26.19 3.97 26.93
CA GLU A 108 -26.46 4.90 28.04
C GLU A 108 -27.53 4.39 28.99
N THR A 109 -28.59 3.77 28.44
CA THR A 109 -29.67 3.17 29.23
C THR A 109 -29.16 1.98 30.05
N LEU A 110 -28.30 1.14 29.46
CA LEU A 110 -27.69 0.00 30.13
C LEU A 110 -26.70 0.41 31.22
N VAL A 111 -25.86 1.42 30.99
CA VAL A 111 -24.90 1.93 31.97
C VAL A 111 -25.62 2.43 33.23
N ARG A 112 -26.76 3.13 33.08
CA ARG A 112 -27.61 3.53 34.23
C ARG A 112 -28.13 2.33 35.00
N LYS A 113 -28.53 1.25 34.32
CA LYS A 113 -29.03 0.03 34.96
C LYS A 113 -27.92 -0.76 35.65
N TYR A 114 -26.74 -0.79 35.05
CA TYR A 114 -25.51 -1.36 35.61
C TYR A 114 -25.09 -0.63 36.89
N ARG A 115 -25.00 0.71 36.87
CA ARG A 115 -24.66 1.54 38.04
C ARG A 115 -25.59 1.34 39.23
N ALA A 116 -26.85 0.97 38.98
CA ALA A 116 -27.81 0.68 40.03
C ALA A 116 -27.60 -0.70 40.71
N ILE A 117 -26.75 -1.58 40.19
CA ILE A 117 -26.41 -2.87 40.82
C ILE A 117 -25.59 -2.67 42.10
N GLY A 118 -24.60 -1.76 42.09
CA GLY A 118 -23.77 -1.46 43.27
C GLY A 118 -24.59 -1.05 44.52
N PRO A 119 -25.54 -0.10 44.41
CA PRO A 119 -26.45 0.24 45.50
C PRO A 119 -27.32 -0.92 45.99
N LEU A 120 -27.77 -1.82 45.09
CA LEU A 120 -28.52 -3.02 45.48
C LEU A 120 -27.64 -3.98 46.29
N LEU A 121 -26.37 -4.13 45.93
CA LEU A 121 -25.39 -4.93 46.67
C LEU A 121 -24.98 -4.29 48.00
N THR A 122 -24.92 -2.95 48.06
CA THR A 122 -24.72 -2.21 49.31
C THR A 122 -25.92 -2.36 50.25
N LYS A 123 -27.14 -2.36 49.71
CA LYS A 123 -28.35 -2.68 50.49
C LYS A 123 -28.33 -4.11 51.02
N MET A 124 -27.81 -5.05 50.23
CA MET A 124 -27.62 -6.45 50.66
C MET A 124 -26.63 -6.57 51.82
N GLU A 125 -25.54 -5.80 51.79
CA GLU A 125 -24.60 -5.67 52.90
C GLU A 125 -25.29 -5.19 54.18
N GLY A 126 -26.15 -4.17 54.08
CA GLY A 126 -26.89 -3.62 55.22
C GLY A 126 -27.88 -4.61 55.84
N LEU A 127 -28.52 -5.42 55.01
CA LEU A 127 -29.47 -6.45 55.45
C LEU A 127 -28.78 -7.61 56.17
N VAL A 128 -27.61 -8.04 55.69
CA VAL A 128 -26.96 -9.27 56.18
C VAL A 128 -25.91 -8.97 57.25
N VAL A 129 -25.15 -7.89 57.13
CA VAL A 129 -23.97 -7.58 57.96
C VAL A 129 -24.09 -6.21 58.64
N HIS A 130 -25.21 -5.51 58.48
CA HIS A 130 -25.49 -4.21 59.12
C HIS A 130 -24.44 -3.13 58.80
N THR A 131 -23.87 -3.18 57.59
CA THR A 131 -22.89 -2.22 57.06
C THR A 131 -23.32 -1.81 55.65
N ASN A 132 -23.07 -0.55 55.24
CA ASN A 132 -23.48 -0.02 53.92
C ASN A 132 -22.28 0.56 53.16
N SER A 133 -21.12 -0.08 53.27
CA SER A 133 -19.86 0.48 52.79
C SER A 133 -19.52 0.12 51.35
N GLY A 134 -20.13 -0.95 50.83
CA GLY A 134 -19.75 -1.61 49.57
C GLY A 134 -18.43 -2.37 49.65
N ARG A 135 -17.84 -2.50 50.84
CA ARG A 135 -16.46 -2.96 51.09
C ARG A 135 -16.35 -4.08 52.13
N SER A 136 -17.48 -4.69 52.50
CA SER A 136 -17.48 -5.71 53.56
C SER A 136 -16.73 -6.98 53.13
N PRO A 137 -15.70 -7.43 53.88
CA PRO A 137 -14.95 -8.65 53.54
C PRO A 137 -15.84 -9.91 53.49
N LYS A 138 -16.94 -9.94 54.25
CA LYS A 138 -17.89 -11.06 54.25
C LYS A 138 -18.65 -11.19 52.92
N LEU A 139 -18.78 -10.09 52.17
CA LEU A 139 -19.47 -10.07 50.88
C LEU A 139 -18.50 -10.18 49.69
N HIS A 140 -17.18 -10.22 49.90
CA HIS A 140 -16.20 -10.31 48.81
C HIS A 140 -16.52 -11.42 47.78
N PRO A 141 -16.79 -12.69 48.18
CA PRO A 141 -17.14 -13.74 47.21
C PRO A 141 -18.45 -13.47 46.48
N TYR A 142 -19.39 -12.77 47.14
CA TYR A 142 -20.68 -12.42 46.58
C TYR A 142 -20.56 -11.27 45.56
N TYR A 143 -19.71 -10.27 45.82
CA TYR A 143 -19.41 -9.22 44.85
C TYR A 143 -18.71 -9.79 43.61
N ALA A 144 -17.70 -10.65 43.79
CA ALA A 144 -17.00 -11.31 42.69
C ALA A 144 -17.93 -12.20 41.84
N TYR A 145 -18.89 -12.89 42.48
CA TYR A 145 -19.92 -13.67 41.78
C TYR A 145 -20.74 -12.79 40.82
N TRP A 146 -21.23 -11.64 41.28
CA TRP A 146 -22.02 -10.74 40.43
C TRP A 146 -21.16 -10.06 39.36
N GLU A 147 -19.92 -9.69 39.67
CA GLU A 147 -18.99 -9.10 38.71
C GLU A 147 -18.69 -10.06 37.55
N ASN A 148 -18.49 -11.36 37.82
CA ASN A 148 -18.31 -12.38 36.78
C ASN A 148 -19.55 -12.52 35.89
N LEU A 149 -20.75 -12.51 36.48
CA LEU A 149 -22.01 -12.54 35.69
C LEU A 149 -22.20 -11.27 34.85
N ILE A 150 -21.73 -10.12 35.32
CA ILE A 150 -21.71 -8.87 34.52
C ILE A 150 -20.77 -9.03 33.33
N TYR A 151 -19.56 -9.55 33.54
CA TYR A 151 -18.61 -9.82 32.46
C TYR A 151 -19.17 -10.78 31.41
N ASP A 152 -19.77 -11.90 31.85
CA ASP A 152 -20.41 -12.87 30.95
C ASP A 152 -21.55 -12.24 30.16
N GLY A 153 -22.41 -11.45 30.84
CA GLY A 153 -23.52 -10.74 30.22
C GLY A 153 -23.08 -9.72 29.17
N LEU A 154 -22.03 -8.94 29.44
CA LEU A 154 -21.46 -7.98 28.50
C LEU A 154 -20.81 -8.67 27.29
N THR A 155 -20.08 -9.76 27.54
CA THR A 155 -19.47 -10.58 26.47
C THR A 155 -20.55 -11.18 25.56
N GLN A 156 -21.63 -11.71 26.13
CA GLN A 156 -22.77 -12.23 25.36
C GLN A 156 -23.52 -11.12 24.60
N MET A 157 -23.69 -9.94 25.21
CA MET A 157 -24.29 -8.78 24.54
C MET A 157 -23.49 -8.42 23.27
N VAL A 158 -22.16 -8.26 23.37
CA VAL A 158 -21.31 -7.90 22.23
C VAL A 158 -21.32 -8.99 21.17
N THR A 159 -21.01 -10.23 21.55
CA THR A 159 -20.91 -11.36 20.59
C THR A 159 -22.23 -11.61 19.85
N ARG A 160 -23.37 -11.52 20.53
CA ARG A 160 -24.69 -11.70 19.91
C ARG A 160 -25.03 -10.57 18.94
N ASN A 161 -24.70 -9.33 19.27
CA ASN A 161 -24.91 -8.19 18.37
C ASN A 161 -24.02 -8.28 17.14
N LEU A 162 -22.73 -8.61 17.29
CA LEU A 162 -21.82 -8.83 16.17
C LEU A 162 -22.26 -9.99 15.28
N ARG A 163 -22.69 -11.13 15.86
CA ARG A 163 -23.27 -12.25 15.10
C ARG A 163 -24.52 -11.82 14.32
N SER A 164 -25.44 -11.11 14.97
CA SER A 164 -26.65 -10.63 14.31
C SER A 164 -26.34 -9.66 13.16
N PHE A 165 -25.37 -8.77 13.33
CA PHE A 165 -24.92 -7.87 12.28
C PHE A 165 -24.27 -8.62 11.11
N LEU A 166 -23.39 -9.58 11.40
CA LEU A 166 -22.80 -10.46 10.39
C LEU A 166 -23.88 -11.22 9.59
N THR A 167 -24.88 -11.78 10.27
CA THR A 167 -26.00 -12.46 9.59
C THR A 167 -26.78 -11.51 8.68
N LYS A 168 -26.98 -10.25 9.08
CA LYS A 168 -27.63 -9.24 8.22
C LYS A 168 -26.78 -8.92 6.99
N LEU A 169 -25.45 -8.79 7.13
CA LEU A 169 -24.54 -8.55 6.00
C LEU A 169 -24.47 -9.76 5.05
N GLN A 170 -24.59 -10.97 5.58
CA GLN A 170 -24.65 -12.20 4.79
C GLN A 170 -26.03 -12.45 4.18
N SER A 171 -27.08 -11.83 4.73
CA SER A 171 -28.39 -11.82 4.09
C SER A 171 -28.26 -11.00 2.81
N LYS A 172 -28.54 -11.62 1.65
CA LYS A 172 -28.47 -10.98 0.32
C LYS A 172 -29.59 -9.93 0.10
N GLN A 173 -30.01 -9.27 1.18
CA GLN A 173 -31.00 -8.20 1.18
C GLN A 173 -30.27 -6.87 1.37
N PRO A 174 -30.54 -5.86 0.53
CA PRO A 174 -29.88 -4.58 0.64
C PRO A 174 -30.29 -3.85 1.92
N LEU A 175 -29.31 -3.33 2.66
CA LEU A 175 -29.49 -2.60 3.90
C LEU A 175 -29.49 -1.07 3.69
N PHE A 176 -28.72 -0.62 2.71
CA PHE A 176 -28.58 0.78 2.30
C PHE A 176 -28.27 0.86 0.81
N GLN A 177 -28.39 2.06 0.25
CA GLN A 177 -28.06 2.36 -1.13
C GLN A 177 -26.82 3.25 -1.27
N VAL A 178 -26.11 3.10 -2.38
CA VAL A 178 -24.88 3.85 -2.71
C VAL A 178 -24.98 4.32 -4.16
N GLU A 179 -24.71 5.60 -4.37
CA GLU A 179 -24.73 6.20 -5.71
C GLU A 179 -23.46 5.85 -6.47
N THR A 180 -23.61 5.64 -7.77
CA THR A 180 -22.49 5.51 -8.69
C THR A 180 -22.48 6.72 -9.61
N ILE A 181 -21.35 7.42 -9.64
CA ILE A 181 -21.16 8.63 -10.44
C ILE A 181 -19.95 8.49 -11.37
N LEU A 182 -19.99 9.19 -12.50
CA LEU A 182 -18.84 9.30 -13.41
C LEU A 182 -18.03 10.55 -13.03
N SER A 183 -16.86 10.35 -12.41
CA SER A 183 -15.86 11.40 -12.20
C SER A 183 -14.72 11.13 -13.19
N ALA A 184 -14.83 11.68 -14.40
CA ALA A 184 -13.94 11.35 -15.50
C ALA A 184 -12.46 11.46 -15.09
N PRO A 185 -11.63 10.43 -15.34
CA PRO A 185 -11.87 9.28 -16.22
C PRO A 185 -12.47 8.02 -15.54
N GLU A 186 -12.87 8.08 -14.27
CA GLU A 186 -13.22 6.92 -13.44
C GLU A 186 -14.70 6.87 -13.04
N ILE A 187 -15.20 5.65 -12.82
CA ILE A 187 -16.53 5.39 -12.26
C ILE A 187 -16.33 5.14 -10.78
N VAL A 188 -16.91 6.00 -9.94
CA VAL A 188 -16.69 5.99 -8.49
C VAL A 188 -18.00 5.78 -7.74
N LEU A 189 -17.89 5.10 -6.59
CA LEU A 189 -18.97 5.02 -5.61
C LEU A 189 -18.97 6.29 -4.78
N ASN A 190 -20.16 6.82 -4.47
CA ASN A 190 -20.35 7.94 -3.57
C ASN A 190 -21.28 7.50 -2.42
N PRO A 191 -20.77 7.29 -1.19
CA PRO A 191 -19.36 7.36 -0.78
C PRO A 191 -18.50 6.21 -1.34
N SER A 192 -17.17 6.39 -1.32
CA SER A 192 -16.22 5.45 -1.89
C SER A 192 -16.23 4.08 -1.19
N ALA A 193 -15.75 3.04 -1.86
CA ALA A 193 -15.63 1.69 -1.25
C ALA A 193 -14.83 1.71 0.07
N GLY A 194 -13.75 2.50 0.11
CA GLY A 194 -12.92 2.66 1.32
C GLY A 194 -13.67 3.35 2.46
N GLU A 195 -14.49 4.36 2.16
CA GLU A 195 -15.33 5.03 3.16
C GLU A 195 -16.41 4.09 3.71
N ILE A 196 -17.08 3.31 2.84
CA ILE A 196 -18.07 2.31 3.27
C ILE A 196 -17.42 1.29 4.20
N PHE A 197 -16.23 0.78 3.84
CA PHE A 197 -15.47 -0.14 4.67
C PHE A 197 -15.13 0.48 6.04
N LYS A 198 -14.61 1.71 6.03
CA LYS A 198 -14.21 2.45 7.24
C LYS A 198 -15.39 2.70 8.17
N ILE A 199 -16.52 3.19 7.64
CA ILE A 199 -17.72 3.48 8.44
C ILE A 199 -18.29 2.17 9.02
N THR A 200 -18.32 1.09 8.23
CA THR A 200 -18.79 -0.22 8.73
C THR A 200 -17.94 -0.75 9.87
N LEU A 201 -16.60 -0.72 9.73
CA LEU A 201 -15.70 -1.15 10.79
C LEU A 201 -15.70 -0.21 12.00
N GLN A 202 -15.88 1.09 11.79
CA GLN A 202 -16.04 2.04 12.89
C GLN A 202 -17.28 1.71 13.70
N THR A 203 -18.43 1.43 13.07
CA THR A 203 -19.65 1.02 13.77
C THR A 203 -19.47 -0.28 14.57
N VAL A 204 -18.72 -1.25 14.02
CA VAL A 204 -18.37 -2.48 14.73
C VAL A 204 -17.47 -2.18 15.93
N ARG A 205 -16.43 -1.36 15.75
CA ARG A 205 -15.51 -0.93 16.80
C ARG A 205 -16.22 -0.18 17.91
N ASP A 206 -17.07 0.78 17.57
CA ASP A 206 -17.88 1.55 18.52
C ASP A 206 -18.76 0.65 19.39
N SER A 207 -19.27 -0.45 18.82
CA SER A 207 -20.07 -1.42 19.59
C SER A 207 -19.26 -2.16 20.65
N VAL A 208 -18.00 -2.50 20.37
CA VAL A 208 -17.07 -3.11 21.34
C VAL A 208 -16.61 -2.05 22.34
N GLU A 209 -16.20 -0.88 21.87
CA GLU A 209 -15.75 0.24 22.72
C GLU A 209 -16.85 0.79 23.62
N SER A 210 -18.12 0.57 23.30
CA SER A 210 -19.24 0.89 24.19
C SER A 210 -19.11 0.24 25.57
N THR A 211 -18.37 -0.87 25.68
CA THR A 211 -18.07 -1.55 26.94
C THR A 211 -17.11 -0.77 27.86
N LYS A 212 -16.41 0.25 27.35
CA LYS A 212 -15.57 1.16 28.16
C LYS A 212 -16.37 1.93 29.21
N GLN A 213 -17.66 2.16 28.95
CA GLN A 213 -18.56 2.86 29.88
C GLN A 213 -18.97 2.01 31.09
N PHE A 214 -18.68 0.71 31.08
CA PHE A 214 -18.92 -0.21 32.19
C PHE A 214 -17.62 -0.36 32.98
N VAL A 215 -17.48 0.48 34.00
CA VAL A 215 -16.28 0.56 34.86
C VAL A 215 -16.24 -0.65 35.79
N ARG A 216 -15.10 -1.33 35.93
CA ARG A 216 -14.95 -2.48 36.84
C ARG A 216 -14.95 -2.04 38.29
N TRP A 217 -15.32 -2.93 39.20
CA TRP A 217 -15.29 -2.64 40.64
C TRP A 217 -13.87 -2.76 41.20
N MET A 218 -13.56 -2.02 42.27
CA MET A 218 -12.32 -2.23 43.01
C MET A 218 -12.31 -3.63 43.61
N HIS A 219 -11.13 -4.25 43.63
CA HIS A 219 -10.97 -5.64 44.06
C HIS A 219 -11.67 -5.94 45.39
N GLY A 220 -12.61 -6.89 45.38
CA GLY A 220 -13.32 -7.32 46.58
C GLY A 220 -14.44 -6.40 47.06
N THR A 221 -14.87 -5.45 46.24
CA THR A 221 -15.91 -4.46 46.57
C THR A 221 -16.99 -4.43 45.48
N CYS A 222 -18.07 -3.68 45.72
CA CYS A 222 -19.03 -3.31 44.67
C CYS A 222 -18.98 -1.81 44.33
N VAL A 223 -17.80 -1.19 44.49
CA VAL A 223 -17.56 0.24 44.24
C VAL A 223 -16.77 0.39 42.94
N GLU A 224 -17.25 1.24 42.02
CA GLU A 224 -16.57 1.51 40.74
C GLU A 224 -15.14 2.03 40.97
N THR A 225 -14.20 1.54 40.17
CA THR A 225 -12.80 1.95 40.22
C THR A 225 -12.68 3.40 39.72
N PRO A 226 -12.11 4.32 40.52
CA PRO A 226 -11.90 5.69 40.05
C PRO A 226 -10.87 5.71 38.90
N PRO A 227 -10.89 6.75 38.05
CA PRO A 227 -9.89 6.91 36.99
C PRO A 227 -8.47 6.85 37.56
N GLN A 228 -7.60 6.02 36.99
CA GLN A 228 -6.21 5.85 37.41
C GLN A 228 -5.30 6.71 36.53
N HIS A 229 -4.34 7.41 37.10
CA HIS A 229 -3.31 8.12 36.32
C HIS A 229 -2.06 7.26 36.33
N ALA A 230 -1.60 6.81 35.17
CA ALA A 230 -0.30 6.17 35.03
C ALA A 230 0.78 7.26 34.99
N GLU A 231 1.93 7.03 35.63
CA GLU A 231 3.04 7.98 35.57
C GLU A 231 3.53 8.14 34.12
N GLY A 232 3.35 9.32 33.53
CA GLY A 232 3.75 9.64 32.16
C GLY A 232 2.62 9.77 31.13
N GLU A 233 1.35 9.55 31.51
CA GLU A 233 0.19 9.78 30.63
C GLU A 233 -0.68 10.95 31.14
N ASP A 234 -0.96 11.92 30.27
CA ASP A 234 -1.77 13.11 30.60
C ASP A 234 -3.28 12.80 30.76
N GLU A 235 -3.75 11.63 30.31
CA GLU A 235 -5.15 11.22 30.36
C GLU A 235 -5.41 10.10 31.38
N PRO A 236 -6.44 10.21 32.24
CA PRO A 236 -6.76 9.18 33.21
C PRO A 236 -7.31 7.90 32.56
N VAL A 237 -6.70 6.76 32.86
CA VAL A 237 -7.09 5.43 32.40
C VAL A 237 -8.29 4.92 33.20
N MET A 238 -9.38 4.63 32.49
CA MET A 238 -10.59 4.02 33.07
C MET A 238 -10.50 2.50 33.05
N PHE A 239 -10.40 1.88 34.23
CA PHE A 239 -10.43 0.42 34.36
C PHE A 239 -11.84 -0.13 34.10
N SER A 240 -12.07 -0.66 32.91
CA SER A 240 -13.39 -1.10 32.41
C SER A 240 -13.36 -2.52 31.88
N PHE A 241 -14.54 -3.11 31.64
CA PHE A 241 -14.65 -4.46 31.05
C PHE A 241 -14.15 -4.53 29.59
N PHE A 242 -13.88 -3.39 28.95
CA PHE A 242 -13.41 -3.33 27.55
C PHE A 242 -12.11 -4.09 27.31
N SER A 243 -11.13 -4.01 28.22
CA SER A 243 -9.84 -4.69 28.05
C SER A 243 -10.06 -6.18 27.81
N ASP A 244 -10.80 -6.86 28.69
CA ASP A 244 -10.99 -8.31 28.58
C ASP A 244 -11.91 -8.69 27.41
N ILE A 245 -12.95 -7.89 27.15
CA ILE A 245 -13.89 -8.16 26.06
C ILE A 245 -13.24 -7.96 24.68
N SER A 246 -12.37 -6.97 24.53
CA SER A 246 -11.66 -6.72 23.26
C SER A 246 -10.63 -7.81 22.94
N HIS A 247 -10.02 -8.42 23.97
CA HIS A 247 -9.11 -9.56 23.81
C HIS A 247 -9.83 -10.92 23.72
N ASN A 248 -11.16 -10.95 23.80
CA ASN A 248 -11.93 -12.19 23.68
C ASN A 248 -11.83 -12.77 22.26
N SER A 249 -11.39 -14.03 22.15
CA SER A 249 -11.17 -14.71 20.86
C SER A 249 -12.41 -14.74 19.96
N THR A 250 -13.60 -14.92 20.54
CA THR A 250 -14.87 -14.94 19.78
C THR A 250 -15.21 -13.56 19.22
N VAL A 251 -14.91 -12.49 19.97
CA VAL A 251 -15.13 -11.12 19.50
C VAL A 251 -14.18 -10.81 18.34
N ILE A 252 -12.89 -11.14 18.49
CA ILE A 252 -11.88 -10.96 17.44
C ILE A 252 -12.27 -11.70 16.15
N GLU A 253 -12.67 -12.96 16.25
CA GLU A 253 -13.09 -13.77 15.10
C GLU A 253 -14.31 -13.16 14.39
N LEU A 254 -15.31 -12.68 15.13
CA LEU A 254 -16.50 -12.05 14.56
C LEU A 254 -16.18 -10.74 13.83
N VAL A 255 -15.30 -9.91 14.39
CA VAL A 255 -14.84 -8.67 13.74
C VAL A 255 -14.09 -8.99 12.43
N GLN A 256 -13.22 -10.00 12.43
CA GLN A 256 -12.52 -10.45 11.22
C GLN A 256 -13.49 -10.98 10.15
N ASN A 257 -14.50 -11.76 10.55
CA ASN A 257 -15.51 -12.28 9.62
C ASN A 257 -16.38 -11.17 9.01
N ILE A 258 -16.75 -10.15 9.79
CA ILE A 258 -17.45 -8.96 9.28
C ILE A 258 -16.57 -8.22 8.27
N SER A 259 -15.31 -7.94 8.62
CA SER A 259 -14.35 -7.29 7.73
C SER A 259 -14.23 -8.01 6.37
N LYS A 260 -14.04 -9.34 6.41
CA LYS A 260 -13.93 -10.18 5.20
C LYS A 260 -15.21 -10.15 4.36
N THR A 261 -16.38 -10.20 5.00
CA THR A 261 -17.68 -10.14 4.30
C THR A 261 -17.84 -8.81 3.56
N VAL A 262 -17.53 -7.68 4.22
CA VAL A 262 -17.61 -6.36 3.60
C VAL A 262 -16.63 -6.24 2.43
N GLN A 263 -15.38 -6.69 2.59
CA GLN A 263 -14.38 -6.66 1.51
C GLN A 263 -14.82 -7.48 0.29
N ASN A 264 -15.38 -8.67 0.49
CA ASN A 264 -15.89 -9.50 -0.60
C ASN A 264 -17.03 -8.82 -1.37
N THR A 265 -17.98 -8.20 -0.66
CA THR A 265 -19.06 -7.45 -1.28
C THR A 265 -18.52 -6.23 -2.05
N LEU A 266 -17.61 -5.44 -1.47
CA LEU A 266 -16.98 -4.31 -2.16
C LEU A 266 -16.21 -4.75 -3.42
N GLY A 267 -15.51 -5.90 -3.37
CA GLY A 267 -14.89 -6.50 -4.55
C GLY A 267 -15.91 -6.89 -5.62
N SER A 268 -17.07 -7.40 -5.21
CA SER A 268 -18.18 -7.74 -6.11
C SER A 268 -18.83 -6.49 -6.75
N LEU A 269 -18.97 -5.39 -5.99
CA LEU A 269 -19.41 -4.09 -6.52
C LEU A 269 -18.45 -3.61 -7.61
N ASN A 270 -17.14 -3.58 -7.32
CA ASN A 270 -16.12 -3.15 -8.27
C ASN A 270 -16.09 -4.02 -9.55
N LYS A 271 -16.26 -5.34 -9.41
CA LYS A 271 -16.36 -6.28 -10.54
C LYS A 271 -17.63 -6.05 -11.38
N PHE A 272 -18.72 -5.58 -10.78
CA PHE A 272 -19.90 -5.19 -11.54
C PHE A 272 -19.68 -3.86 -12.26
N LEU A 273 -19.13 -2.84 -11.57
CA LEU A 273 -18.82 -1.54 -12.15
C LEU A 273 -17.81 -1.61 -13.29
N SER A 274 -16.90 -2.60 -13.30
CA SER A 274 -15.96 -2.78 -14.40
C SER A 274 -16.64 -3.07 -15.74
N ARG A 275 -17.89 -3.56 -15.75
CA ARG A 275 -18.67 -3.77 -16.98
C ARG A 275 -19.04 -2.45 -17.66
N TRP A 276 -19.21 -1.39 -16.88
CA TRP A 276 -19.47 -0.04 -17.39
C TRP A 276 -18.24 0.61 -18.03
N LYS A 277 -17.04 0.03 -17.85
CA LYS A 277 -15.82 0.48 -18.55
C LYS A 277 -15.89 0.28 -20.07
N ARG A 278 -16.83 -0.52 -20.59
CA ARG A 278 -17.06 -0.64 -22.05
C ARG A 278 -17.42 0.69 -22.71
N TYR A 279 -18.00 1.62 -21.96
CA TYR A 279 -18.38 2.95 -22.44
C TYR A 279 -17.26 3.99 -22.36
N ARG A 280 -16.06 3.61 -21.88
CA ARG A 280 -14.92 4.51 -21.60
C ARG A 280 -14.50 5.39 -22.78
N VAL A 281 -14.76 4.93 -24.01
CA VAL A 281 -14.48 5.70 -25.24
C VAL A 281 -15.18 7.06 -25.24
N LEU A 282 -16.33 7.20 -24.56
CA LEU A 282 -17.12 8.44 -24.54
C LEU A 282 -16.47 9.60 -23.76
N TRP A 283 -15.65 9.32 -22.75
CA TRP A 283 -15.12 10.33 -21.82
C TRP A 283 -13.61 10.28 -21.60
N LYS A 284 -12.91 9.25 -22.10
CA LYS A 284 -11.44 9.15 -22.01
C LYS A 284 -10.73 9.90 -23.12
N LEU A 285 -11.36 9.99 -24.28
CA LEU A 285 -10.79 10.63 -25.46
C LEU A 285 -11.25 12.07 -25.50
N ASP A 286 -10.33 12.98 -25.84
CA ASP A 286 -10.71 14.36 -26.09
C ASP A 286 -11.62 14.41 -27.32
N LYS A 287 -12.87 14.78 -27.06
CA LYS A 287 -13.93 14.86 -28.05
C LYS A 287 -13.55 15.83 -29.17
N ALA A 288 -13.01 17.00 -28.84
CA ALA A 288 -12.69 18.02 -29.84
C ALA A 288 -11.60 17.51 -30.79
N THR A 289 -10.48 17.02 -30.25
CA THR A 289 -9.36 16.52 -31.04
C THR A 289 -9.73 15.34 -31.95
N MET A 290 -10.53 14.37 -31.47
CA MET A 290 -10.94 13.23 -32.31
C MET A 290 -11.90 13.62 -33.42
N VAL A 291 -12.83 14.53 -33.11
CA VAL A 291 -13.80 15.03 -34.07
C VAL A 291 -13.11 15.86 -35.16
N GLU A 292 -12.15 16.72 -34.81
CA GLU A 292 -11.32 17.46 -35.77
C GLU A 292 -10.47 16.54 -36.65
N LYS A 293 -9.80 15.53 -36.06
CA LYS A 293 -9.01 14.55 -36.82
C LYS A 293 -9.86 13.73 -37.77
N PHE A 294 -11.12 13.45 -37.42
CA PHE A 294 -12.06 12.78 -38.30
C PHE A 294 -12.47 13.71 -39.44
N ALA A 295 -12.84 14.96 -39.14
CA ALA A 295 -13.20 15.96 -40.14
C ALA A 295 -12.07 16.21 -41.16
N ALA A 296 -10.81 16.30 -40.69
CA ALA A 296 -9.63 16.54 -41.53
C ALA A 296 -9.37 15.46 -42.60
N LYS A 297 -9.99 14.27 -42.48
CA LYS A 297 -9.88 13.20 -43.47
C LYS A 297 -10.86 13.36 -44.64
N ASN A 298 -11.72 14.38 -44.63
CA ASN A 298 -12.85 14.53 -45.55
C ASN A 298 -13.67 13.23 -45.72
N PRO A 299 -14.25 12.70 -44.62
CA PRO A 299 -14.99 11.44 -44.69
C PRO A 299 -16.27 11.56 -45.54
N SER A 300 -16.65 10.42 -46.11
CA SER A 300 -17.89 10.23 -46.85
C SER A 300 -19.12 10.31 -45.94
N CYS A 301 -20.30 10.57 -46.51
CA CYS A 301 -21.56 10.57 -45.74
C CYS A 301 -21.82 9.23 -45.03
N ILE A 302 -21.39 8.12 -45.64
CA ILE A 302 -21.53 6.76 -45.06
C ILE A 302 -20.70 6.63 -43.78
N GLU A 303 -19.45 7.11 -43.79
CA GLU A 303 -18.59 7.06 -42.60
C GLU A 303 -19.13 7.94 -41.46
N TYR A 304 -19.77 9.08 -41.79
CA TYR A 304 -20.49 9.88 -40.81
C TYR A 304 -21.70 9.12 -40.24
N ASP A 305 -22.51 8.49 -41.11
CA ASP A 305 -23.68 7.70 -40.71
C ASP A 305 -23.29 6.56 -39.76
N GLU A 306 -22.25 5.77 -40.09
CA GLU A 306 -21.75 4.69 -39.22
C GLU A 306 -21.38 5.19 -37.81
N LYS A 307 -20.73 6.37 -37.72
CA LYS A 307 -20.34 6.96 -36.43
C LYS A 307 -21.53 7.51 -35.67
N LEU A 308 -22.44 8.20 -36.34
CA LEU A 308 -23.67 8.72 -35.74
C LEU A 308 -24.54 7.56 -35.22
N GLN A 309 -24.67 6.49 -36.01
CA GLN A 309 -25.38 5.28 -35.63
C GLN A 309 -24.76 4.62 -34.41
N PHE A 310 -23.43 4.48 -34.37
CA PHE A 310 -22.71 3.89 -33.25
C PHE A 310 -23.01 4.63 -31.92
N TYR A 311 -22.86 5.95 -31.91
CA TYR A 311 -23.08 6.74 -30.68
C TYR A 311 -24.56 6.84 -30.30
N SER A 312 -25.47 6.90 -31.28
CA SER A 312 -26.92 6.87 -31.03
C SER A 312 -27.36 5.54 -30.43
N ASN A 313 -26.89 4.42 -30.97
CA ASN A 313 -27.13 3.08 -30.42
C ASN A 313 -26.59 2.96 -28.99
N LEU A 314 -25.42 3.54 -28.71
CA LEU A 314 -24.83 3.54 -27.37
C LEU A 314 -25.68 4.33 -26.38
N ALA A 315 -26.23 5.49 -26.78
CA ALA A 315 -27.14 6.26 -25.96
C ALA A 315 -28.42 5.49 -25.62
N ASN A 316 -28.95 4.71 -26.57
CA ASN A 316 -30.14 3.86 -26.38
C ASN A 316 -29.82 2.61 -25.54
N GLU A 317 -28.65 2.01 -25.72
CA GLU A 317 -28.21 0.85 -24.92
C GLU A 317 -28.15 1.18 -23.42
N VAL A 318 -27.69 2.39 -23.08
CA VAL A 318 -27.56 2.88 -21.70
C VAL A 318 -28.92 3.06 -21.03
N VAL A 319 -29.95 3.51 -21.77
CA VAL A 319 -31.34 3.64 -21.26
C VAL A 319 -31.93 2.29 -20.88
N ASN A 320 -31.58 1.25 -21.64
CA ASN A 320 -32.07 -0.11 -21.40
C ASN A 320 -31.33 -0.83 -20.25
N GLN A 321 -30.32 -0.20 -19.64
CA GLN A 321 -29.67 -0.75 -18.45
C GLN A 321 -30.53 -0.55 -17.20
N PRO A 322 -30.50 -1.50 -16.24
CA PRO A 322 -31.23 -1.34 -14.98
C PRO A 322 -30.67 -0.17 -14.18
N MET A 323 -31.54 0.74 -13.72
CA MET A 323 -31.18 1.95 -12.96
C MET A 323 -30.74 1.68 -11.51
N SER A 324 -31.02 0.48 -11.00
CA SER A 324 -30.51 0.02 -9.71
C SER A 324 -30.14 -1.46 -9.77
N LYS A 325 -29.19 -1.86 -8.93
CA LYS A 325 -28.76 -3.26 -8.81
C LYS A 325 -28.39 -3.63 -7.39
N ASP A 326 -28.96 -4.71 -6.89
CA ASP A 326 -28.62 -5.26 -5.58
C ASP A 326 -27.42 -6.21 -5.70
N ILE A 327 -26.42 -5.98 -4.86
CA ILE A 327 -25.23 -6.82 -4.68
C ILE A 327 -25.04 -7.02 -3.18
N ASP A 328 -25.33 -8.23 -2.72
CA ASP A 328 -25.38 -8.61 -1.31
C ASP A 328 -26.23 -7.64 -0.47
N PHE A 329 -25.61 -6.96 0.49
CA PHE A 329 -26.27 -6.03 1.40
C PHE A 329 -26.26 -4.58 0.91
N VAL A 330 -25.81 -4.31 -0.32
CA VAL A 330 -25.72 -2.95 -0.90
C VAL A 330 -26.57 -2.85 -2.16
N ARG A 331 -27.42 -1.82 -2.24
CA ARG A 331 -28.09 -1.42 -3.48
C ARG A 331 -27.27 -0.36 -4.21
N LEU A 332 -26.82 -0.66 -5.42
CA LEU A 332 -26.19 0.32 -6.30
C LEU A 332 -27.25 1.13 -7.03
N GLN A 333 -27.18 2.46 -6.92
CA GLN A 333 -27.95 3.38 -7.73
C GLN A 333 -27.11 3.82 -8.94
N LEU A 334 -27.53 3.39 -10.13
CA LEU A 334 -26.81 3.58 -11.40
C LEU A 334 -27.41 4.70 -12.24
N GLU A 335 -28.56 5.25 -11.85
CA GLU A 335 -29.25 6.32 -12.56
C GLU A 335 -28.37 7.56 -12.87
N PRO A 336 -27.59 8.13 -11.91
CA PRO A 336 -26.71 9.26 -12.21
C PRO A 336 -25.61 8.92 -13.23
N LEU A 337 -25.04 7.72 -13.13
CA LEU A 337 -24.06 7.23 -14.08
C LEU A 337 -24.68 7.05 -15.47
N ALA A 338 -25.82 6.36 -15.56
CA ALA A 338 -26.52 6.10 -16.81
C ALA A 338 -26.89 7.40 -17.53
N PHE A 339 -27.44 8.37 -16.80
CA PHE A 339 -27.76 9.70 -17.34
C PHE A 339 -26.52 10.40 -17.91
N THR A 340 -25.42 10.40 -17.15
CA THR A 340 -24.16 11.05 -17.58
C THR A 340 -23.57 10.39 -18.82
N VAL A 341 -23.56 9.06 -18.88
CA VAL A 341 -23.06 8.30 -20.05
C VAL A 341 -23.95 8.57 -21.27
N GLN A 342 -25.26 8.59 -21.09
CA GLN A 342 -26.21 8.93 -22.16
C GLN A 342 -26.00 10.36 -22.67
N ALA A 343 -25.85 11.34 -21.77
CA ALA A 343 -25.61 12.73 -22.13
C ALA A 343 -24.31 12.89 -22.94
N ASN A 344 -23.24 12.20 -22.55
CA ASN A 344 -22.00 12.19 -23.30
C ASN A 344 -22.17 11.59 -24.70
N ALA A 345 -22.86 10.45 -24.84
CA ALA A 345 -23.12 9.84 -26.14
C ALA A 345 -23.94 10.76 -27.07
N ARG A 346 -24.98 11.43 -26.54
CA ARG A 346 -25.77 12.43 -27.29
C ARG A 346 -24.93 13.64 -27.70
N ALA A 347 -24.00 14.08 -26.84
CA ALA A 347 -23.08 15.16 -27.17
C ALA A 347 -22.18 14.79 -28.36
N TRP A 348 -21.72 13.53 -28.46
CA TRP A 348 -20.97 13.03 -29.63
C TRP A 348 -21.79 13.09 -30.91
N VAL A 349 -23.05 12.64 -30.87
CA VAL A 349 -23.98 12.70 -32.02
C VAL A 349 -24.16 14.16 -32.48
N LYS A 350 -24.39 15.09 -31.55
CA LYS A 350 -24.58 16.51 -31.87
C LYS A 350 -23.36 17.16 -32.54
N GLU A 351 -22.15 16.87 -32.07
CA GLU A 351 -20.93 17.48 -32.64
C GLU A 351 -20.57 16.92 -34.01
N LEU A 352 -20.70 15.60 -34.19
CA LEU A 352 -20.51 14.97 -35.51
C LEU A 352 -21.56 15.45 -36.51
N GLY A 353 -22.81 15.61 -36.08
CA GLY A 353 -23.89 16.19 -36.88
C GLY A 353 -23.60 17.64 -37.27
N ARG A 354 -23.03 18.45 -36.37
CA ARG A 354 -22.65 19.84 -36.67
C ARG A 354 -21.64 19.92 -37.81
N LEU A 355 -20.60 19.09 -37.79
CA LEU A 355 -19.59 19.06 -38.86
C LEU A 355 -20.13 18.52 -40.19
N LEU A 356 -20.98 17.50 -40.14
CA LEU A 356 -21.65 16.99 -41.33
C LEU A 356 -22.49 18.08 -41.99
N ASN A 357 -23.21 18.88 -41.19
CA ASN A 357 -23.97 20.04 -41.66
C ASN A 357 -23.04 21.12 -42.27
N GLU A 358 -21.96 21.49 -41.58
CA GLU A 358 -21.00 22.49 -42.09
C GLU A 358 -20.39 22.09 -43.44
N SER A 359 -20.01 20.82 -43.59
CA SER A 359 -19.52 20.26 -44.85
C SER A 359 -20.59 20.21 -45.94
N ALA A 360 -21.82 19.78 -45.62
CA ALA A 360 -22.93 19.73 -46.57
C ALA A 360 -23.29 21.14 -47.08
N LYS A 361 -23.32 22.13 -46.19
CA LYS A 361 -23.57 23.53 -46.49
C LYS A 361 -22.51 24.13 -47.41
N GLN A 362 -21.24 23.88 -47.14
CA GLN A 362 -20.14 24.37 -47.98
C GLN A 362 -20.24 23.80 -49.40
N ASN A 363 -20.52 22.50 -49.53
CA ASN A 363 -20.70 21.85 -50.83
C ASN A 363 -21.92 22.39 -51.59
N LEU A 364 -23.05 22.57 -50.90
CA LEU A 364 -24.28 23.12 -51.47
C LEU A 364 -24.08 24.56 -51.99
N MET A 365 -23.47 25.43 -51.19
CA MET A 365 -23.21 26.82 -51.57
C MET A 365 -22.18 26.94 -52.69
N SER A 366 -21.10 26.15 -52.64
CA SER A 366 -20.08 26.13 -53.69
C SER A 366 -20.66 25.68 -55.03
N LEU A 367 -21.50 24.63 -55.03
CA LEU A 367 -22.11 24.11 -56.25
C LEU A 367 -23.11 25.11 -56.84
N LYS A 368 -23.90 25.77 -56.00
CA LYS A 368 -24.80 26.86 -56.43
C LYS A 368 -24.02 27.98 -57.15
N MET A 369 -22.93 28.46 -56.54
CA MET A 369 -22.12 29.54 -57.11
C MET A 369 -21.47 29.14 -58.44
N GLU A 370 -21.02 27.89 -58.55
CA GLU A 370 -20.46 27.33 -59.79
C GLU A 370 -21.50 27.32 -60.92
N MET A 371 -22.73 26.89 -60.63
CA MET A 371 -23.85 26.90 -61.60
C MET A 371 -24.22 28.33 -62.03
N GLU A 372 -24.25 29.29 -61.10
CA GLU A 372 -24.54 30.70 -61.41
C GLU A 372 -23.47 31.31 -62.32
N ASN A 373 -22.18 31.01 -62.08
CA ASN A 373 -21.07 31.47 -62.92
C ASN A 373 -21.17 30.89 -64.34
N LEU A 374 -21.39 29.58 -64.47
CA LEU A 374 -21.56 28.93 -65.78
C LEU A 374 -22.77 29.46 -66.54
N SER A 375 -23.87 29.77 -65.85
CA SER A 375 -25.04 30.43 -66.45
C SER A 375 -24.72 31.82 -67.00
N ASN A 376 -23.86 32.58 -66.31
CA ASN A 376 -23.43 33.91 -66.76
C ASN A 376 -22.48 33.83 -67.96
N ASP A 377 -21.51 32.92 -67.93
CA ASP A 377 -20.54 32.72 -69.01
C ASP A 377 -21.22 32.26 -70.31
N LEU A 378 -22.28 31.45 -70.20
CA LEU A 378 -23.08 30.98 -71.33
C LEU A 378 -23.86 32.12 -72.02
N LYS A 379 -24.15 33.23 -71.33
CA LYS A 379 -24.90 34.39 -71.86
C LYS A 379 -24.02 35.39 -72.62
N ARG A 380 -22.70 35.16 -72.71
CA ARG A 380 -21.76 36.04 -73.44
C ARG A 380 -21.99 35.96 -74.95
N ALA A 381 -22.10 37.11 -75.63
CA ALA A 381 -22.27 37.18 -77.09
C ALA A 381 -20.92 36.91 -77.82
N PRO A 382 -20.90 36.04 -78.85
CA PRO A 382 -19.67 35.72 -79.58
C PRO A 382 -19.44 36.64 -80.79
N ASP A 383 -18.76 37.77 -80.57
CA ASP A 383 -18.47 38.76 -81.63
C ASP A 383 -17.13 38.49 -82.37
N THR A 384 -16.20 37.72 -81.76
CA THR A 384 -14.91 37.34 -82.35
C THR A 384 -14.71 35.82 -82.38
N LEU A 385 -13.73 35.34 -83.16
CA LEU A 385 -13.33 33.93 -83.17
C LEU A 385 -12.94 33.42 -81.77
N GLU A 386 -12.30 34.27 -80.95
CA GLU A 386 -11.94 33.92 -79.58
C GLU A 386 -13.16 33.89 -78.64
N ASP A 387 -14.12 34.79 -78.82
CA ASP A 387 -15.38 34.77 -78.06
C ASP A 387 -16.25 33.55 -78.41
N LEU A 388 -16.27 33.13 -79.68
CA LEU A 388 -16.94 31.91 -80.13
C LEU A 388 -16.27 30.66 -79.55
N LYS A 389 -14.93 30.60 -79.54
CA LYS A 389 -14.19 29.52 -78.90
C LYS A 389 -14.47 29.47 -77.40
N PHE A 390 -14.58 30.61 -76.73
CA PHE A 390 -14.89 30.70 -75.30
C PHE A 390 -16.28 30.12 -74.98
N VAL A 391 -17.34 30.58 -75.68
CA VAL A 391 -18.72 30.09 -75.43
C VAL A 391 -18.86 28.60 -75.74
N LEU A 392 -18.20 28.09 -76.79
CA LEU A 392 -18.20 26.65 -77.10
C LEU A 392 -17.43 25.81 -76.08
N ARG A 393 -16.37 26.35 -75.48
CA ARG A 393 -15.67 25.69 -74.35
C ARG A 393 -16.56 25.63 -73.11
N VAL A 394 -17.33 26.67 -72.81
CA VAL A 394 -18.26 26.68 -71.67
C VAL A 394 -19.37 25.63 -71.87
N ILE A 395 -19.94 25.52 -73.08
CA ILE A 395 -20.93 24.49 -73.44
C ILE A 395 -20.33 23.08 -73.30
N ALA A 396 -19.12 22.86 -73.82
CA ALA A 396 -18.44 21.57 -73.68
C ALA A 396 -18.14 21.25 -72.20
N SER A 397 -17.73 22.24 -71.41
CA SER A 397 -17.46 22.10 -69.99
C SER A 397 -18.72 21.68 -69.21
N ILE A 398 -19.87 22.33 -69.45
CA ILE A 398 -21.17 21.98 -68.84
C ILE A 398 -21.56 20.53 -69.17
N ARG A 399 -21.31 20.09 -70.41
CA ARG A 399 -21.59 18.71 -70.82
C ARG A 399 -20.64 17.71 -70.17
N ASP A 400 -19.35 18.02 -70.15
CA ASP A 400 -18.31 17.09 -69.71
C ASP A 400 -18.32 16.95 -68.16
N MET A 401 -18.76 17.97 -67.42
CA MET A 401 -18.91 17.94 -65.95
C MET A 401 -20.23 17.34 -65.44
N SER A 402 -21.14 16.91 -66.32
CA SER A 402 -22.51 16.57 -65.92
C SER A 402 -22.61 15.43 -64.93
N LEU A 403 -21.81 14.38 -65.13
CA LEU A 403 -21.76 13.22 -64.24
C LEU A 403 -21.26 13.61 -62.86
N ASP A 404 -20.21 14.43 -62.79
CA ASP A 404 -19.61 14.85 -61.52
C ASP A 404 -20.56 15.75 -60.71
N VAL A 405 -21.26 16.66 -61.39
CA VAL A 405 -22.27 17.52 -60.75
C VAL A 405 -23.45 16.70 -60.22
N GLU A 406 -23.97 15.74 -61.00
CA GLU A 406 -25.05 14.84 -60.55
C GLU A 406 -24.65 13.98 -59.35
N LEU A 407 -23.40 13.49 -59.31
CA LEU A 407 -22.87 12.76 -58.16
C LEU A 407 -22.75 13.65 -56.91
N ARG A 408 -22.28 14.90 -57.07
CA ARG A 408 -22.21 15.89 -55.98
C ARG A 408 -23.60 16.23 -55.43
N ILE A 409 -24.61 16.39 -56.29
CA ILE A 409 -25.99 16.63 -55.88
C ILE A 409 -26.52 15.46 -55.03
N LYS A 410 -26.29 14.21 -55.47
CA LYS A 410 -26.71 13.02 -54.70
C LYS A 410 -26.05 12.95 -53.32
N ASP A 411 -24.75 13.25 -53.22
CA ASP A 411 -24.05 13.30 -51.93
C ASP A 411 -24.64 14.38 -51.00
N ILE A 412 -24.90 15.58 -51.52
CA ILE A 412 -25.51 16.67 -50.74
C ILE A 412 -26.89 16.27 -50.19
N VAL A 413 -27.75 15.68 -51.03
CA VAL A 413 -29.09 15.21 -50.63
C VAL A 413 -29.00 14.13 -49.55
N GLU A 414 -28.09 13.16 -49.70
CA GLU A 414 -27.89 12.10 -48.69
C GLU A 414 -27.35 12.65 -47.36
N ARG A 415 -26.49 13.67 -47.38
CA ARG A 415 -26.01 14.34 -46.17
C ARG A 415 -27.13 15.02 -45.40
N TYR A 416 -27.98 15.80 -46.07
CA TYR A 416 -29.13 16.44 -45.43
C TYR A 416 -30.18 15.42 -44.95
N ARG A 417 -30.40 14.32 -45.69
CA ARG A 417 -31.24 13.20 -45.23
C ARG A 417 -30.69 12.58 -43.94
N THR A 418 -29.38 12.34 -43.87
CA THR A 418 -28.71 11.75 -42.70
C THR A 418 -28.84 12.66 -41.47
N LEU A 419 -28.68 13.98 -41.63
CA LEU A 419 -28.88 14.95 -40.55
C LEU A 419 -30.29 14.87 -39.95
N LEU A 420 -31.31 14.75 -40.79
CA LEU A 420 -32.71 14.62 -40.35
C LEU A 420 -32.98 13.30 -39.61
N VAL A 421 -32.37 12.18 -40.04
CA VAL A 421 -32.53 10.86 -39.40
C VAL A 421 -32.05 10.86 -37.94
N TYR A 422 -30.99 11.62 -37.63
CA TYR A 422 -30.45 11.74 -36.26
C TYR A 422 -30.95 12.97 -35.49
N GLU A 423 -32.02 13.61 -35.95
CA GLU A 423 -32.66 14.76 -35.31
C GLU A 423 -31.70 15.95 -35.10
N ILE A 424 -30.77 16.17 -36.03
CA ILE A 424 -29.86 17.33 -36.00
C ILE A 424 -30.58 18.54 -36.60
N GLU A 425 -30.55 19.67 -35.88
CA GLU A 425 -31.17 20.92 -36.33
C GLU A 425 -30.49 21.47 -37.60
N VAL A 426 -31.28 21.72 -38.64
CA VAL A 426 -30.84 22.31 -39.92
C VAL A 426 -31.76 23.50 -40.26
N PRO A 427 -31.21 24.64 -40.72
CA PRO A 427 -32.04 25.77 -41.16
C PRO A 427 -32.94 25.44 -42.35
N GLU A 428 -34.20 25.91 -42.31
CA GLU A 428 -35.20 25.65 -43.35
C GLU A 428 -34.76 26.13 -44.74
N ALA A 429 -34.11 27.29 -44.82
CA ALA A 429 -33.56 27.84 -46.07
C ALA A 429 -32.51 26.93 -46.73
N GLU A 430 -31.75 26.15 -45.95
CA GLU A 430 -30.77 25.21 -46.49
C GLU A 430 -31.45 23.96 -47.07
N LEU A 431 -32.51 23.48 -46.42
CA LEU A 431 -33.31 22.35 -46.90
C LEU A 431 -34.03 22.71 -48.21
N GLU A 432 -34.61 23.91 -48.31
CA GLU A 432 -35.23 24.40 -49.55
C GLU A 432 -34.23 24.51 -50.70
N LEU A 433 -33.02 25.01 -50.42
CA LEU A 433 -31.95 25.11 -51.42
C LEU A 433 -31.46 23.72 -51.85
N SER A 434 -31.29 22.78 -50.92
CA SER A 434 -30.93 21.40 -51.24
C SER A 434 -31.98 20.69 -52.09
N ASN A 435 -33.26 21.02 -51.93
CA ASN A 435 -34.34 20.45 -52.73
C ASN A 435 -34.42 21.04 -54.15
N SER A 436 -33.97 22.28 -54.33
CA SER A 436 -34.03 23.00 -55.63
C SER A 436 -32.76 22.91 -56.48
N ILE A 437 -31.63 22.45 -55.90
CA ILE A 437 -30.33 22.38 -56.59
C ILE A 437 -30.36 21.47 -57.83
N THR A 438 -31.13 20.37 -57.79
CA THR A 438 -31.32 19.47 -58.94
C THR A 438 -31.98 20.18 -60.11
N GLN A 439 -33.02 20.98 -59.84
CA GLN A 439 -33.73 21.73 -60.88
C GLN A 439 -32.84 22.82 -61.52
N MET A 440 -32.04 23.52 -60.71
CA MET A 440 -31.11 24.54 -61.23
C MET A 440 -30.08 23.95 -62.20
N TRP A 441 -29.59 22.73 -61.96
CA TRP A 441 -28.69 22.04 -62.88
C TRP A 441 -29.37 21.67 -64.21
N GLU A 442 -30.57 21.09 -64.14
CA GLU A 442 -31.34 20.70 -65.32
C GLU A 442 -31.63 21.91 -66.23
N ASP A 443 -31.99 23.04 -65.63
CA ASP A 443 -32.26 24.28 -66.36
C ASP A 443 -31.00 24.83 -67.08
N LEU A 444 -29.85 24.84 -66.39
CA LEU A 444 -28.56 25.26 -66.97
C LEU A 444 -28.12 24.34 -68.11
N PHE A 445 -28.28 23.03 -67.93
CA PHE A 445 -27.94 22.05 -68.94
C PHE A 445 -28.80 22.22 -70.20
N LEU A 446 -30.10 22.48 -70.03
CA LEU A 446 -31.02 22.76 -71.15
C LEU A 446 -30.65 24.06 -71.88
N GLN A 447 -30.30 25.13 -71.13
CA GLN A 447 -29.83 26.40 -71.70
C GLN A 447 -28.58 26.20 -72.56
N SER A 448 -27.61 25.38 -72.12
CA SER A 448 -26.37 25.12 -72.87
C SER A 448 -26.63 24.50 -74.25
N LYS A 449 -27.59 23.58 -74.35
CA LYS A 449 -27.99 22.95 -75.61
C LYS A 449 -28.66 23.92 -76.57
N TRP A 450 -29.44 24.85 -76.04
CA TRP A 450 -30.11 25.86 -76.86
C TRP A 450 -29.12 26.86 -77.48
N VAL A 451 -28.15 27.33 -76.69
CA VAL A 451 -27.09 28.22 -77.17
C VAL A 451 -26.21 27.52 -78.21
N ASP A 452 -25.83 26.25 -78.02
CA ASP A 452 -25.05 25.49 -79.01
C ASP A 452 -25.75 25.39 -80.38
N ALA A 453 -27.07 25.17 -80.39
CA ALA A 453 -27.87 25.09 -81.61
C ALA A 453 -27.94 26.42 -82.39
N SER A 454 -27.82 27.55 -81.71
CA SER A 454 -27.86 28.89 -82.33
C SER A 454 -26.56 29.30 -83.05
N LEU A 455 -25.43 28.62 -82.79
CA LEU A 455 -24.09 28.99 -83.28
C LEU A 455 -23.68 28.29 -84.59
N VAL A 456 -24.59 27.55 -85.23
CA VAL A 456 -24.29 26.68 -86.40
C VAL A 456 -23.75 27.46 -87.61
N SER A 457 -24.30 28.63 -87.92
CA SER A 457 -23.90 29.43 -89.10
C SER A 457 -22.53 30.11 -88.94
N VAL A 458 -22.15 30.43 -87.69
CA VAL A 458 -20.86 31.04 -87.36
C VAL A 458 -19.75 30.00 -87.38
N LYS A 459 -20.04 28.75 -86.96
CA LYS A 459 -19.09 27.61 -87.03
C LYS A 459 -18.59 27.35 -88.46
N MET A 460 -19.46 27.40 -89.48
CA MET A 460 -19.10 27.09 -90.87
C MET A 460 -18.06 28.03 -91.49
N LYS A 461 -18.09 29.33 -91.18
CA LYS A 461 -17.14 30.32 -91.76
C LYS A 461 -15.71 30.15 -91.26
N PHE A 462 -15.53 29.67 -90.03
CA PHE A 462 -14.21 29.52 -89.41
C PHE A 462 -13.61 28.11 -89.59
N THR A 463 -14.42 27.13 -90.01
CA THR A 463 -13.98 25.79 -90.47
C THR A 463 -13.04 25.88 -91.68
N GLU A 464 -13.35 26.74 -92.65
CA GLU A 464 -12.62 26.88 -93.92
C GLU A 464 -11.23 27.51 -93.71
N ILE A 465 -11.13 28.52 -92.83
CA ILE A 465 -9.86 29.16 -92.43
C ILE A 465 -8.93 28.18 -91.69
N THR A 466 -9.50 27.26 -90.91
CA THR A 466 -8.73 26.28 -90.13
C THR A 466 -8.10 25.21 -91.05
N GLN A 467 -8.75 24.84 -92.15
CA GLN A 467 -8.22 23.84 -93.11
C GLN A 467 -6.97 24.35 -93.88
N ASP A 468 -6.92 25.63 -94.23
CA ASP A 468 -5.76 26.22 -94.90
C ASP A 468 -4.53 26.26 -93.97
N GLN A 469 -4.71 26.57 -92.69
CA GLN A 469 -3.60 26.64 -91.74
C GLN A 469 -3.00 25.25 -91.41
N VAL A 470 -3.81 24.18 -91.44
CA VAL A 470 -3.38 22.79 -91.23
C VAL A 470 -2.43 22.29 -92.33
N THR A 471 -2.63 22.73 -93.58
CA THR A 471 -1.78 22.33 -94.71
C THR A 471 -0.41 23.01 -94.71
N VAL A 472 -0.35 24.30 -94.34
CA VAL A 472 0.91 25.05 -94.20
C VAL A 472 1.77 24.47 -93.07
N PHE A 473 1.17 24.17 -91.92
CA PHE A 473 1.86 23.61 -90.76
C PHE A 473 2.51 22.23 -91.03
N ALA A 474 1.90 21.40 -91.88
CA ALA A 474 2.45 20.08 -92.24
C ALA A 474 3.79 20.17 -93.00
N ALA A 475 3.99 21.22 -93.81
CA ALA A 475 5.21 21.43 -94.57
C ALA A 475 6.37 21.86 -93.65
N ASP A 476 6.12 22.82 -92.76
CA ASP A 476 7.14 23.35 -91.84
C ASP A 476 7.61 22.28 -90.83
N LEU A 477 6.73 21.34 -90.46
CA LEU A 477 7.05 20.22 -89.57
C LEU A 477 8.14 19.28 -90.14
N THR A 478 8.12 19.05 -91.45
CA THR A 478 9.05 18.13 -92.12
C THR A 478 10.48 18.66 -92.06
N GLN A 479 10.65 19.99 -92.15
CA GLN A 479 11.94 20.66 -92.08
C GLN A 479 12.56 20.62 -90.67
N LEU A 480 11.73 20.67 -89.62
CA LEU A 480 12.19 20.60 -88.22
C LEU A 480 12.72 19.19 -87.85
N GLN A 481 12.13 18.13 -88.42
CA GLN A 481 12.53 16.75 -88.16
C GLN A 481 13.95 16.47 -88.65
N GLU A 482 14.31 16.93 -89.84
CA GLU A 482 15.65 16.75 -90.42
C GLU A 482 16.72 17.42 -89.53
N LYS A 483 16.44 18.64 -89.04
CA LYS A 483 17.34 19.39 -88.16
C LYS A 483 17.55 18.71 -86.79
N PHE A 484 16.52 18.05 -86.25
CA PHE A 484 16.58 17.38 -84.94
C PHE A 484 17.44 16.10 -84.96
N ILE A 485 17.45 15.37 -86.08
CA ILE A 485 18.24 14.13 -86.21
C ILE A 485 19.74 14.45 -86.38
N GLU A 486 20.09 15.49 -87.14
CA GLU A 486 21.49 15.81 -87.45
C GLU A 486 22.22 16.58 -86.33
N CYS A 487 21.51 17.46 -85.61
CA CYS A 487 22.12 18.39 -84.64
C CYS A 487 21.48 18.33 -83.23
N GLY A 488 20.73 17.26 -82.92
CA GLY A 488 19.94 17.18 -81.70
C GLY A 488 20.72 16.91 -80.41
N PRO A 489 20.08 17.02 -79.23
CA PRO A 489 20.73 16.91 -77.92
C PRO A 489 21.33 15.51 -77.63
N SER A 490 20.94 14.49 -78.40
CA SER A 490 21.48 13.12 -78.30
C SER A 490 22.92 12.97 -78.84
N SER A 491 23.47 13.98 -79.51
CA SER A 491 24.75 13.91 -80.23
C SER A 491 26.00 14.34 -79.43
N VAL A 492 25.85 14.74 -78.15
CA VAL A 492 26.89 15.42 -77.35
C VAL A 492 27.89 14.52 -76.59
N GLY A 493 27.77 13.20 -76.67
CA GLY A 493 28.73 12.28 -76.01
C GLY A 493 28.80 12.44 -74.48
N ASN A 494 29.99 12.76 -73.94
CA ASN A 494 30.24 12.87 -72.48
C ASN A 494 30.00 14.28 -71.90
N ASP A 495 29.75 15.29 -72.74
CA ASP A 495 29.53 16.67 -72.30
C ASP A 495 28.03 16.91 -72.04
N LEU A 496 27.61 16.59 -70.82
CA LEU A 496 26.20 16.73 -70.40
C LEU A 496 25.77 18.21 -70.32
N ASP A 497 26.69 19.15 -70.11
CA ASP A 497 26.38 20.57 -70.02
C ASP A 497 26.07 21.16 -71.42
N GLN A 498 26.82 20.74 -72.46
CA GLN A 498 26.51 21.08 -73.85
C GLN A 498 25.15 20.50 -74.30
N GLY A 499 24.77 19.32 -73.78
CA GLY A 499 23.47 18.69 -74.04
C GLY A 499 22.27 19.45 -73.49
N VAL A 500 22.41 20.08 -72.31
CA VAL A 500 21.36 20.92 -71.69
C VAL A 500 21.07 22.17 -72.54
N GLU A 501 22.12 22.82 -73.05
CA GLU A 501 21.97 24.03 -73.87
C GLU A 501 21.29 23.73 -75.22
N LEU A 502 21.67 22.64 -75.88
CA LEU A 502 21.02 22.19 -77.12
C LEU A 502 19.58 21.73 -76.88
N LEU A 503 19.30 21.08 -75.74
CA LEU A 503 17.92 20.72 -75.36
C LEU A 503 17.03 21.95 -75.24
N LYS A 504 17.53 23.02 -74.61
CA LYS A 504 16.77 24.27 -74.45
C LYS A 504 16.40 24.89 -75.81
N GLN A 505 17.36 24.97 -76.72
CA GLN A 505 17.16 25.53 -78.07
C GLN A 505 16.13 24.73 -78.88
N PHE A 506 16.27 23.40 -78.91
CA PHE A 506 15.31 22.53 -79.63
C PHE A 506 13.94 22.46 -78.94
N LYS A 507 13.85 22.65 -77.62
CA LYS A 507 12.58 22.74 -76.90
C LYS A 507 11.84 24.03 -77.19
N GLU A 508 12.52 25.18 -77.28
CA GLU A 508 11.92 26.46 -77.66
C GLU A 508 11.36 26.41 -79.09
N GLU A 509 12.12 25.83 -80.03
CA GLU A 509 11.66 25.58 -81.39
C GLU A 509 10.47 24.60 -81.41
N PHE A 510 10.53 23.47 -80.70
CA PHE A 510 9.43 22.50 -80.60
C PHE A 510 8.15 23.10 -80.00
N MET A 511 8.25 23.88 -78.92
CA MET A 511 7.10 24.51 -78.25
C MET A 511 6.40 25.56 -79.11
N LYS A 512 7.11 26.17 -80.07
CA LYS A 512 6.48 27.03 -81.07
C LYS A 512 5.57 26.20 -81.97
N PHE A 513 6.08 25.10 -82.51
CA PHE A 513 5.32 24.19 -83.36
C PHE A 513 4.19 23.45 -82.62
N GLU A 514 4.37 23.06 -81.36
CA GLU A 514 3.32 22.41 -80.58
C GLU A 514 2.18 23.38 -80.18
N ARG A 515 2.49 24.67 -79.94
CA ARG A 515 1.45 25.70 -79.75
C ARG A 515 0.63 25.90 -81.01
N GLU A 516 1.30 26.02 -82.15
CA GLU A 516 0.65 26.13 -83.46
C GLU A 516 -0.19 24.86 -83.76
N ARG A 517 0.31 23.65 -83.47
CA ARG A 517 -0.47 22.40 -83.54
C ARG A 517 -1.68 22.41 -82.62
N GLN A 518 -1.53 22.81 -81.36
CA GLN A 518 -2.61 22.76 -80.37
C GLN A 518 -3.69 23.80 -80.69
N GLU A 519 -3.32 24.97 -81.20
CA GLU A 519 -4.27 25.98 -81.69
C GLU A 519 -5.07 25.47 -82.89
N LEU A 520 -4.40 24.78 -83.81
CA LEU A 520 -5.04 24.13 -84.97
C LEU A 520 -5.92 22.95 -84.56
N ALA A 521 -5.45 22.05 -83.71
CA ALA A 521 -6.21 20.90 -83.21
C ALA A 521 -7.41 21.32 -82.35
N ASN A 522 -7.27 22.39 -81.56
CA ASN A 522 -8.37 22.98 -80.82
C ASN A 522 -9.41 23.56 -81.78
N ALA A 523 -8.98 24.29 -82.81
CA ALA A 523 -9.87 24.79 -83.85
C ALA A 523 -10.55 23.63 -84.62
N GLU A 524 -9.82 22.60 -85.04
CA GLU A 524 -10.36 21.39 -85.69
C GLU A 524 -11.43 20.71 -84.81
N LYS A 525 -11.14 20.51 -83.51
CA LYS A 525 -12.09 19.90 -82.54
C LYS A 525 -13.32 20.77 -82.27
N LEU A 526 -13.14 22.09 -82.17
CA LEU A 526 -14.23 23.07 -81.94
C LEU A 526 -15.15 23.21 -83.17
N PHE A 527 -14.64 22.98 -84.38
CA PHE A 527 -15.39 23.03 -85.64
C PHE A 527 -15.86 21.67 -86.15
N GLY A 528 -15.58 20.57 -85.44
CA GLY A 528 -15.99 19.22 -85.84
C GLY A 528 -15.23 18.67 -87.06
N ILE A 529 -14.03 19.18 -87.32
CA ILE A 529 -13.10 18.69 -88.34
C ILE A 529 -12.34 17.49 -87.75
N PRO A 530 -12.07 16.42 -88.53
CA PRO A 530 -11.20 15.34 -88.08
C PRO A 530 -9.82 15.88 -87.71
N ILE A 531 -9.39 15.67 -86.46
CA ILE A 531 -8.11 16.18 -85.96
C ILE A 531 -6.97 15.60 -86.80
N THR A 532 -6.16 16.47 -87.38
CA THR A 532 -5.03 16.04 -88.21
C THR A 532 -3.92 15.49 -87.32
N SER A 533 -3.51 14.24 -87.53
CA SER A 533 -2.43 13.61 -86.77
C SER A 533 -1.08 13.94 -87.37
N TYR A 534 -0.11 14.34 -86.54
CA TYR A 534 1.28 14.57 -86.93
C TYR A 534 2.23 13.56 -86.22
N PRO A 535 2.40 12.33 -86.75
CA PRO A 535 3.22 11.29 -86.10
C PRO A 535 4.69 11.68 -85.91
N VAL A 536 5.21 12.51 -86.81
CA VAL A 536 6.59 13.05 -86.75
C VAL A 536 6.79 13.90 -85.49
N LEU A 537 5.86 14.81 -85.20
CA LEU A 537 5.93 15.65 -84.00
C LEU A 537 5.77 14.81 -82.73
N MET A 538 4.90 13.78 -82.75
CA MET A 538 4.71 12.86 -81.63
C MET A 538 6.00 12.07 -81.30
N ASN A 539 6.74 11.63 -82.32
CA ASN A 539 8.00 10.92 -82.12
C ASN A 539 9.09 11.85 -81.58
N MET A 540 9.22 13.06 -82.13
CA MET A 540 10.15 14.08 -81.63
C MET A 540 9.80 14.50 -80.20
N GLU A 541 8.51 14.62 -79.88
CA GLU A 541 8.03 14.91 -78.52
C GLU A 541 8.40 13.81 -77.54
N GLN A 542 8.24 12.54 -77.93
CA GLN A 542 8.62 11.40 -77.07
C GLN A 542 10.12 11.37 -76.79
N GLU A 543 10.95 11.66 -77.80
CA GLU A 543 12.40 11.70 -77.65
C GLU A 543 12.86 12.93 -76.84
N LEU A 544 12.32 14.13 -77.11
CA LEU A 544 12.57 15.35 -76.34
C LEU A 544 12.12 15.23 -74.90
N LYS A 545 10.93 14.67 -74.63
CA LYS A 545 10.45 14.39 -73.26
C LYS A 545 11.35 13.39 -72.54
N GLY A 546 11.87 12.39 -73.24
CA GLY A 546 12.83 11.43 -72.69
C GLY A 546 14.15 12.10 -72.30
N LEU A 547 14.70 12.92 -73.19
CA LEU A 547 15.93 13.68 -72.95
C LEU A 547 15.75 14.73 -71.84
N GLU A 548 14.61 15.43 -71.82
CA GLU A 548 14.28 16.40 -70.77
C GLU A 548 14.19 15.75 -69.40
N GLN A 549 13.61 14.55 -69.29
CA GLN A 549 13.59 13.82 -68.03
C GLN A 549 14.99 13.48 -67.54
N ILE A 550 15.90 13.05 -68.44
CA ILE A 550 17.28 12.71 -68.08
C ILE A 550 18.06 13.97 -67.69
N PHE A 551 18.02 15.02 -68.50
CA PHE A 551 18.77 16.25 -68.25
C PHE A 551 18.22 17.05 -67.07
N SER A 552 16.91 17.04 -66.81
CA SER A 552 16.32 17.64 -65.60
C SER A 552 16.77 16.92 -64.34
N ILE A 553 16.90 15.58 -64.38
CA ILE A 553 17.47 14.81 -63.27
C ILE A 553 18.95 15.19 -63.09
N TYR A 554 19.71 15.36 -64.17
CA TYR A 554 21.11 15.81 -64.12
C TYR A 554 21.26 17.21 -63.54
N GLU A 555 20.51 18.22 -64.01
CA GLU A 555 20.57 19.59 -63.49
C GLU A 555 20.19 19.66 -62.01
N ARG A 556 19.11 18.95 -61.61
CA ARG A 556 18.71 18.88 -60.20
C ARG A 556 19.75 18.16 -59.35
N GLN A 557 20.36 17.08 -59.85
CA GLN A 557 21.42 16.38 -59.13
C GLN A 557 22.70 17.22 -59.03
N LYS A 558 23.07 17.96 -60.08
CA LYS A 558 24.22 18.87 -60.11
C LYS A 558 24.00 20.03 -59.12
N ALA A 559 22.85 20.69 -59.18
CA ALA A 559 22.50 21.77 -58.25
C ALA A 559 22.45 21.28 -56.79
N ALA A 560 21.84 20.12 -56.54
CA ALA A 560 21.82 19.53 -55.20
C ALA A 560 23.24 19.20 -54.71
N ARG A 561 24.10 18.64 -55.58
CA ARG A 561 25.51 18.38 -55.26
C ARG A 561 26.28 19.66 -54.95
N ASP A 562 26.06 20.74 -55.69
CA ASP A 562 26.70 22.03 -55.47
C ASP A 562 26.22 22.67 -54.15
N GLU A 563 24.92 22.60 -53.84
CA GLU A 563 24.37 23.04 -52.56
C GLU A 563 24.94 22.23 -51.38
N TRP A 564 24.99 20.90 -51.51
CA TRP A 564 25.59 20.01 -50.53
C TRP A 564 27.08 20.29 -50.33
N SER A 565 27.82 20.63 -51.38
CA SER A 565 29.25 20.95 -51.29
C SER A 565 29.52 22.23 -50.49
N ASN A 566 28.61 23.22 -50.58
CA ASN A 566 28.70 24.50 -49.87
C ASN A 566 28.20 24.44 -48.42
N THR A 567 27.64 23.32 -47.98
CA THR A 567 27.11 23.19 -46.62
C THR A 567 28.25 23.08 -45.61
N LEU A 568 28.15 23.83 -44.51
CA LEU A 568 29.07 23.69 -43.37
C LEU A 568 28.98 22.28 -42.79
N TRP A 569 30.12 21.69 -42.46
CA TRP A 569 30.23 20.33 -41.93
C TRP A 569 29.40 20.13 -40.65
N ALA A 570 29.29 21.17 -39.82
CA ALA A 570 28.44 21.18 -38.64
C ALA A 570 26.95 20.91 -38.97
N ASN A 571 26.44 21.51 -40.04
CA ASN A 571 25.03 21.47 -40.43
C ASN A 571 24.70 20.33 -41.43
N LEU A 572 25.71 19.56 -41.86
CA LEU A 572 25.56 18.52 -42.87
C LEU A 572 24.69 17.34 -42.37
N ASP A 573 23.56 17.02 -42.99
CA ASP A 573 22.82 15.79 -42.67
C ASP A 573 23.18 14.68 -43.68
N VAL A 574 23.85 13.63 -43.19
CA VAL A 574 24.30 12.51 -44.03
C VAL A 574 23.12 11.67 -44.55
N ASN A 575 22.00 11.62 -43.81
CA ASN A 575 20.79 10.92 -44.26
C ASN A 575 20.14 11.68 -45.43
N VAL A 576 20.13 13.02 -45.38
CA VAL A 576 19.62 13.87 -46.48
C VAL A 576 20.42 13.66 -47.77
N LEU A 577 21.74 13.51 -47.68
CA LEU A 577 22.59 13.19 -48.84
C LEU A 577 22.28 11.79 -49.42
N SER A 578 22.15 10.79 -48.54
CA SER A 578 21.85 9.41 -48.92
C SER A 578 20.47 9.29 -49.57
N ASP A 579 19.45 9.88 -48.93
CA ASP A 579 18.08 9.87 -49.43
C ASP A 579 17.95 10.69 -50.71
N GLY A 580 18.70 11.79 -50.83
CA GLY A 580 18.76 12.61 -52.04
C GLY A 580 19.30 11.85 -53.24
N ILE A 581 20.48 11.22 -53.12
CA ILE A 581 21.08 10.46 -54.23
C ILE A 581 20.28 9.18 -54.55
N ASP A 582 19.70 8.52 -53.53
CA ASP A 582 18.81 7.37 -53.74
C ASP A 582 17.49 7.78 -54.39
N GLY A 583 16.99 8.98 -54.08
CA GLY A 583 15.87 9.61 -54.75
C GLY A 583 16.15 9.77 -56.24
N PHE A 584 17.25 10.43 -56.61
CA PHE A 584 17.63 10.61 -58.01
C PHE A 584 17.90 9.28 -58.74
N THR A 585 18.56 8.32 -58.08
CA THR A 585 18.81 6.99 -58.66
C THR A 585 17.50 6.21 -58.88
N LYS A 586 16.53 6.30 -57.95
CA LYS A 586 15.20 5.70 -58.10
C LYS A 586 14.39 6.39 -59.19
N GLU A 587 14.48 7.72 -59.31
CA GLU A 587 13.85 8.48 -60.40
C GLU A 587 14.38 8.03 -61.76
N LEU A 588 15.71 7.93 -61.91
CA LEU A 588 16.36 7.43 -63.14
C LEU A 588 15.92 5.98 -63.45
N LYS A 589 15.84 5.12 -62.42
CA LYS A 589 15.36 3.72 -62.56
C LYS A 589 13.86 3.59 -62.77
N ARG A 590 13.05 4.63 -62.58
CA ARG A 590 11.61 4.62 -62.90
C ARG A 590 11.33 5.04 -64.34
N LEU A 591 12.32 5.59 -65.05
CA LEU A 591 12.16 5.98 -66.44
C LEU A 591 11.77 4.79 -67.36
N PRO A 592 10.99 5.03 -68.43
CA PRO A 592 10.60 3.99 -69.38
C PRO A 592 11.81 3.27 -70.01
N ARG A 593 11.62 2.00 -70.40
CA ARG A 593 12.71 1.20 -71.04
C ARG A 593 13.30 1.88 -72.29
N GLN A 594 12.48 2.60 -73.04
CA GLN A 594 12.90 3.34 -74.24
C GLN A 594 13.82 4.53 -73.90
N VAL A 595 13.55 5.25 -72.82
CA VAL A 595 14.35 6.39 -72.35
C VAL A 595 15.67 5.92 -71.73
N LYS A 596 15.66 4.80 -71.01
CA LYS A 596 16.87 4.19 -70.45
C LYS A 596 17.84 3.62 -71.49
N ALA A 597 17.34 3.30 -72.69
CA ALA A 597 18.17 2.82 -73.79
C ALA A 597 19.00 3.96 -74.42
N LEU A 598 18.73 5.22 -74.07
CA LEU A 598 19.50 6.37 -74.53
C LEU A 598 20.90 6.37 -73.88
N PRO A 599 21.99 6.55 -74.67
CA PRO A 599 23.37 6.52 -74.17
C PRO A 599 23.65 7.46 -72.99
N ILE A 600 22.98 8.62 -72.97
CA ILE A 600 23.15 9.67 -71.96
C ILE A 600 22.68 9.21 -70.56
N CYS A 601 21.69 8.30 -70.49
CA CYS A 601 21.18 7.77 -69.22
C CYS A 601 22.24 6.93 -68.48
N HIS A 602 23.05 6.16 -69.21
CA HIS A 602 24.08 5.31 -68.63
C HIS A 602 25.24 6.13 -68.05
N ILE A 603 25.62 7.23 -68.72
CA ILE A 603 26.66 8.16 -68.26
C ILE A 603 26.26 8.83 -66.94
N LEU A 604 24.97 9.18 -66.79
CA LEU A 604 24.45 9.77 -65.55
C LEU A 604 24.39 8.76 -64.40
N GLU A 605 23.99 7.52 -64.68
CA GLU A 605 23.91 6.44 -63.68
C GLU A 605 25.29 6.11 -63.08
N GLU A 606 26.33 6.11 -63.90
CA GLU A 606 27.72 5.87 -63.47
C GLU A 606 28.20 6.97 -62.50
N LYS A 607 28.00 8.26 -62.85
CA LYS A 607 28.36 9.40 -61.98
C LYS A 607 27.60 9.43 -60.65
N MET A 608 26.35 8.98 -60.61
CA MET A 608 25.57 8.89 -59.37
C MET A 608 26.06 7.76 -58.45
N LYS A 609 26.49 6.64 -59.03
CA LYS A 609 27.01 5.50 -58.29
C LYS A 609 28.31 5.85 -57.56
N GLU A 610 29.24 6.52 -58.22
CA GLU A 610 30.49 7.00 -57.62
C GLU A 610 30.24 7.91 -56.41
N PHE A 611 29.28 8.83 -56.50
CA PHE A 611 28.94 9.71 -55.38
C PHE A 611 28.33 8.93 -54.20
N LYS A 612 27.44 7.97 -54.47
CA LYS A 612 26.79 7.16 -53.43
C LYS A 612 27.79 6.33 -52.63
N GLU A 613 28.82 5.78 -53.28
CA GLU A 613 29.86 4.99 -52.62
C GLU A 613 30.71 5.82 -51.63
N SER A 614 30.70 7.15 -51.73
CA SER A 614 31.41 8.05 -50.81
C SER A 614 30.63 8.41 -49.52
N ILE A 615 29.31 8.18 -49.45
CA ILE A 615 28.44 8.66 -48.37
C ILE A 615 28.67 7.99 -46.99
N PRO A 616 28.85 6.66 -46.89
CA PRO A 616 29.08 6.01 -45.60
C PRO A 616 30.25 6.59 -44.80
N LEU A 617 31.30 7.04 -45.49
CA LEU A 617 32.46 7.70 -44.88
C LEU A 617 32.12 9.03 -44.21
N PHE A 618 31.15 9.77 -44.74
CA PHE A 618 30.67 11.01 -44.11
C PHE A 618 29.95 10.72 -42.79
N SER A 619 29.22 9.61 -42.72
CA SER A 619 28.52 9.17 -41.50
C SER A 619 29.50 8.87 -40.38
N ASP A 620 30.56 8.11 -40.69
CA ASP A 620 31.56 7.71 -39.69
C ASP A 620 32.35 8.91 -39.14
N LEU A 621 32.61 9.93 -39.97
CA LEU A 621 33.33 11.14 -39.58
C LEU A 621 32.46 12.19 -38.88
N LYS A 622 31.13 12.13 -39.01
CA LYS A 622 30.19 13.02 -38.30
C LYS A 622 29.76 12.47 -36.93
N ASN A 623 30.29 11.32 -36.51
CA ASN A 623 29.95 10.72 -35.23
C ASN A 623 30.31 11.66 -34.05
N GLU A 624 29.31 12.02 -33.23
CA GLU A 624 29.44 12.91 -32.06
C GLU A 624 30.44 12.41 -31.01
N ALA A 625 30.81 11.14 -31.05
CA ALA A 625 31.81 10.56 -30.18
C ALA A 625 33.24 11.04 -30.49
N LEU A 626 33.47 11.59 -31.69
CA LEU A 626 34.76 12.12 -32.07
C LEU A 626 35.09 13.39 -31.26
N ARG A 627 36.35 13.48 -30.84
CA ARG A 627 36.93 14.58 -30.02
C ARG A 627 38.23 14.98 -30.68
N GLU A 628 38.80 16.12 -30.30
CA GLU A 628 40.03 16.65 -30.91
C GLU A 628 41.20 15.63 -30.98
N ARG A 629 41.32 14.75 -29.96
CA ARG A 629 42.31 13.66 -29.94
C ARG A 629 42.12 12.63 -31.07
N HIS A 630 40.88 12.31 -31.44
CA HIS A 630 40.55 11.39 -32.52
C HIS A 630 40.89 12.03 -33.88
N TRP A 631 40.59 13.32 -34.04
CA TRP A 631 40.97 14.08 -35.23
C TRP A 631 42.49 14.22 -35.38
N LYS A 632 43.24 14.45 -34.29
CA LYS A 632 44.71 14.44 -34.31
C LYS A 632 45.28 13.09 -34.72
N LYS A 633 44.71 11.99 -34.22
CA LYS A 633 45.12 10.63 -34.60
C LYS A 633 44.80 10.30 -36.06
N LEU A 634 43.66 10.79 -36.58
CA LEU A 634 43.30 10.69 -37.98
C LEU A 634 44.26 11.48 -38.88
N MET A 635 44.65 12.69 -38.49
CA MET A 635 45.64 13.51 -39.21
C MET A 635 47.02 12.84 -39.24
N GLU A 636 47.43 12.20 -38.14
CA GLU A 636 48.71 11.48 -38.05
C GLU A 636 48.74 10.25 -38.96
N LEU A 637 47.65 9.48 -39.01
CA LEU A 637 47.56 8.24 -39.81
C LEU A 637 47.32 8.50 -41.31
N THR A 638 46.65 9.59 -41.67
CA THR A 638 46.39 9.96 -43.08
C THR A 638 47.49 10.86 -43.66
N GLY A 639 48.34 11.46 -42.82
CA GLY A 639 49.40 12.38 -43.24
C GLY A 639 48.90 13.75 -43.70
N MET A 640 47.61 14.05 -43.51
CA MET A 640 46.99 15.31 -43.91
C MET A 640 46.76 16.21 -42.69
N LYS A 641 46.96 17.52 -42.86
CA LYS A 641 46.62 18.53 -41.84
C LYS A 641 45.40 19.33 -42.33
N PHE A 642 44.35 19.39 -41.54
CA PHE A 642 43.16 20.21 -41.82
C PHE A 642 42.82 21.12 -40.65
N ASP A 643 42.24 22.28 -40.97
CA ASP A 643 41.73 23.23 -39.99
C ASP A 643 40.33 22.78 -39.53
N LEU A 644 40.21 22.51 -38.23
CA LEU A 644 38.99 21.99 -37.59
C LEU A 644 38.00 23.10 -37.22
N ASN A 645 38.24 24.34 -37.64
CA ASN A 645 37.38 25.46 -37.30
C ASN A 645 35.94 25.26 -37.83
N PRO A 646 34.93 25.08 -36.96
CA PRO A 646 33.56 24.75 -37.33
C PRO A 646 32.90 25.79 -38.26
N GLU A 647 33.41 27.02 -38.26
CA GLU A 647 32.87 28.13 -39.04
C GLU A 647 33.38 28.17 -40.49
N THR A 648 34.42 27.39 -40.83
CA THR A 648 35.08 27.43 -42.15
C THR A 648 35.15 26.06 -42.84
N PHE A 649 34.85 24.98 -42.13
CA PHE A 649 34.97 23.62 -42.62
C PHE A 649 33.70 23.18 -43.37
N THR A 650 33.76 23.09 -44.71
CA THR A 650 32.65 22.70 -45.60
C THR A 650 32.82 21.28 -46.14
N LEU A 651 31.75 20.68 -46.68
CA LEU A 651 31.80 19.38 -47.35
C LEU A 651 32.76 19.40 -48.56
N GLN A 652 32.88 20.53 -49.26
CA GLN A 652 33.85 20.71 -50.35
C GLN A 652 35.29 20.49 -49.89
N ASN A 653 35.66 20.99 -48.70
CA ASN A 653 36.99 20.76 -48.14
C ASN A 653 37.22 19.26 -47.88
N MET A 654 36.16 18.50 -47.56
CA MET A 654 36.25 17.05 -47.39
C MET A 654 36.39 16.28 -48.72
N PHE A 655 35.70 16.68 -49.78
CA PHE A 655 35.88 16.06 -51.10
C PHE A 655 37.32 16.21 -51.62
N ALA A 656 37.97 17.36 -51.34
CA ALA A 656 39.36 17.61 -51.73
C ALA A 656 40.38 16.70 -51.00
N MET A 657 39.99 16.07 -49.89
CA MET A 657 40.88 15.23 -49.06
C MET A 657 40.92 13.76 -49.48
N GLU A 658 40.08 13.32 -50.43
CA GLU A 658 40.05 11.93 -50.95
C GLU A 658 40.04 10.83 -49.86
N LEU A 659 39.36 11.08 -48.73
CA LEU A 659 39.38 10.21 -47.54
C LEU A 659 38.77 8.81 -47.75
N HIS A 660 38.13 8.58 -48.90
CA HIS A 660 37.66 7.26 -49.33
C HIS A 660 38.77 6.21 -49.42
N ARG A 661 40.03 6.65 -49.52
CA ARG A 661 41.22 5.77 -49.55
C ARG A 661 41.62 5.24 -48.16
N PHE A 662 41.04 5.76 -47.08
CA PHE A 662 41.39 5.42 -45.68
C PHE A 662 40.18 4.94 -44.86
N SER A 663 39.19 4.32 -45.51
CA SER A 663 37.93 3.86 -44.89
C SER A 663 38.12 3.04 -43.62
N ASP A 664 39.02 2.06 -43.63
CA ASP A 664 39.22 1.14 -42.50
C ASP A 664 39.81 1.86 -41.27
N VAL A 665 40.70 2.83 -41.51
CA VAL A 665 41.32 3.64 -40.44
C VAL A 665 40.26 4.53 -39.76
N ILE A 666 39.35 5.09 -40.54
CA ILE A 666 38.26 5.93 -40.04
C ILE A 666 37.29 5.08 -39.19
N ALA A 667 36.90 3.91 -39.68
CA ALA A 667 36.00 3.00 -38.96
C ALA A 667 36.57 2.57 -37.60
N ASP A 668 37.87 2.26 -37.53
CA ASP A 668 38.55 1.90 -36.27
C ASP A 668 38.59 3.06 -35.26
N ILE A 669 38.90 4.28 -35.72
CA ILE A 669 38.93 5.48 -34.85
C ILE A 669 37.52 5.81 -34.34
N THR A 670 36.53 5.80 -35.21
CA THR A 670 35.13 6.08 -34.86
C THR A 670 34.56 5.01 -33.92
N GLY A 671 34.92 3.74 -34.12
CA GLY A 671 34.59 2.64 -33.22
C GLY A 671 35.17 2.83 -31.81
N SER A 672 36.46 3.21 -31.71
CA SER A 672 37.11 3.54 -30.44
C SER A 672 36.43 4.73 -29.76
N ALA A 673 36.18 5.80 -30.50
CA ALA A 673 35.53 7.00 -30.00
C ALA A 673 34.14 6.72 -29.42
N THR A 674 33.33 5.90 -30.10
CA THR A 674 31.97 5.54 -29.65
C THR A 674 32.01 4.79 -28.32
N LYS A 675 32.99 3.90 -28.12
CA LYS A 675 33.19 3.20 -26.84
C LYS A 675 33.70 4.14 -25.75
N GLU A 676 34.54 5.12 -26.09
CA GLU A 676 34.97 6.17 -25.16
C GLU A 676 33.80 7.06 -24.71
N LEU A 677 32.91 7.47 -25.62
CA LEU A 677 31.74 8.29 -25.29
C LEU A 677 30.79 7.58 -24.31
N SER A 678 30.65 6.26 -24.42
CA SER A 678 29.85 5.47 -23.48
C SER A 678 30.43 5.51 -22.05
N ILE A 679 31.76 5.50 -21.93
CA ILE A 679 32.45 5.62 -20.63
C ILE A 679 32.31 7.05 -20.10
N GLU A 680 32.46 8.06 -20.96
CA GLU A 680 32.28 9.47 -20.60
C GLU A 680 30.87 9.75 -20.05
N LYS A 681 29.83 9.26 -20.72
CA LYS A 681 28.43 9.37 -20.24
C LYS A 681 28.23 8.68 -18.90
N GLY A 682 28.72 7.45 -18.74
CA GLY A 682 28.60 6.70 -17.49
C GLY A 682 29.28 7.38 -16.31
N ILE A 683 30.46 7.99 -16.50
CA ILE A 683 31.14 8.76 -15.44
C ILE A 683 30.36 10.03 -15.07
N ASN A 684 29.81 10.73 -16.06
CA ASN A 684 29.01 11.93 -15.83
C ASN A 684 27.72 11.62 -15.06
N GLU A 685 27.05 10.50 -15.37
CA GLU A 685 25.88 10.02 -14.63
C GLU A 685 26.21 9.72 -13.16
N VAL A 686 27.34 9.06 -12.88
CA VAL A 686 27.82 8.85 -11.50
C VAL A 686 28.06 10.19 -10.81
N SER A 687 28.72 11.14 -11.49
CA SER A 687 29.01 12.46 -10.92
C SER A 687 27.74 13.26 -10.59
N GLU A 688 26.72 13.22 -11.45
CA GLU A 688 25.46 13.92 -11.24
C GLU A 688 24.64 13.30 -10.10
N THR A 689 24.59 11.97 -10.06
CA THR A 689 23.90 11.21 -9.00
C THR A 689 24.45 11.57 -7.63
N TRP A 690 25.77 11.48 -7.45
CA TRP A 690 26.40 11.75 -6.14
C TRP A 690 26.51 13.24 -5.81
N GLY A 691 26.44 14.13 -6.81
CA GLY A 691 26.37 15.58 -6.60
C GLY A 691 25.04 16.07 -6.01
N THR A 692 23.97 15.27 -6.16
CA THR A 692 22.60 15.59 -5.72
C THR A 692 22.09 14.72 -4.58
N MET A 693 22.69 13.53 -4.36
CA MET A 693 22.32 12.58 -3.31
C MET A 693 22.40 13.18 -1.89
N LYS A 694 21.36 13.00 -1.07
CA LYS A 694 21.24 13.57 0.28
C LYS A 694 20.86 12.52 1.33
N PHE A 695 21.41 12.66 2.53
CA PHE A 695 20.96 11.95 3.73
C PHE A 695 19.59 12.46 4.17
N THR A 696 18.74 11.53 4.58
CA THR A 696 17.51 11.84 5.33
C THR A 696 17.85 12.04 6.80
N VAL A 697 17.77 13.26 7.31
CA VAL A 697 18.08 13.60 8.70
C VAL A 697 16.79 13.85 9.48
N SER A 698 16.61 13.18 10.61
CA SER A 698 15.44 13.29 11.47
C SER A 698 15.83 13.69 12.90
N LYS A 699 14.88 14.26 13.65
CA LYS A 699 15.06 14.62 15.06
C LYS A 699 14.86 13.38 15.94
N TYR A 700 15.83 13.11 16.83
CA TYR A 700 15.75 12.03 17.80
C TYR A 700 15.05 12.50 19.08
N MET A 701 13.88 11.92 19.35
CA MET A 701 13.06 12.18 20.53
C MET A 701 13.04 10.94 21.42
N LYS A 702 13.28 11.10 22.73
CA LYS A 702 13.08 10.06 23.73
C LYS A 702 12.19 10.61 24.85
N GLY A 703 10.94 10.11 24.92
CA GLY A 703 9.89 10.74 25.73
C GLY A 703 9.50 12.11 25.18
N THR A 704 9.49 13.14 26.03
CA THR A 704 9.15 14.53 25.69
C THR A 704 10.36 15.41 25.35
N GLN A 705 11.60 14.89 25.42
CA GLN A 705 12.83 15.67 25.24
C GLN A 705 13.49 15.42 23.87
N GLU A 706 13.87 16.51 23.19
CA GLU A 706 14.66 16.49 21.95
C GLU A 706 16.13 16.27 22.29
N ARG A 707 16.71 15.15 21.81
CA ARG A 707 18.07 14.72 22.14
C ARG A 707 19.11 15.06 21.07
N GLY A 708 18.69 15.31 19.82
CA GLY A 708 19.57 15.70 18.71
C GLY A 708 19.04 15.29 17.34
N PHE A 709 19.92 15.24 16.33
CA PHE A 709 19.61 14.76 14.98
C PHE A 709 20.25 13.38 14.73
N VAL A 710 19.56 12.54 13.97
CA VAL A 710 20.01 11.20 13.55
C VAL A 710 19.76 11.02 12.05
N ILE A 711 20.55 10.15 11.41
CA ILE A 711 20.33 9.74 10.01
C ILE A 711 19.23 8.67 9.99
N GLY A 712 18.31 8.79 9.05
CA GLY A 712 17.26 7.81 8.76
C GLY A 712 17.77 6.57 8.03
N ALA A 713 16.90 5.94 7.24
CA ALA A 713 17.26 4.77 6.44
C ALA A 713 18.31 5.14 5.38
N VAL A 714 19.32 4.28 5.20
CA VAL A 714 20.42 4.44 4.24
C VAL A 714 20.47 3.32 3.20
N ASP A 715 19.49 2.42 3.19
CA ASP A 715 19.45 1.24 2.31
C ASP A 715 19.49 1.62 0.82
N GLU A 716 18.73 2.64 0.42
CA GLU A 716 18.74 3.17 -0.96
C GLU A 716 20.10 3.76 -1.34
N ILE A 717 20.77 4.46 -0.41
CA ILE A 717 22.10 5.05 -0.65
C ILE A 717 23.14 3.93 -0.85
N LEU A 718 23.08 2.86 -0.05
CA LEU A 718 23.98 1.71 -0.17
C LEU A 718 23.73 0.92 -1.46
N GLN A 719 22.47 0.72 -1.86
CA GLN A 719 22.15 0.06 -3.12
C GLN A 719 22.69 0.85 -4.33
N ILE A 720 22.50 2.17 -4.36
CA ILE A 720 23.02 3.04 -5.43
C ILE A 720 24.56 3.09 -5.42
N LEU A 721 25.19 2.91 -4.25
CA LEU A 721 26.64 2.80 -4.13
C LEU A 721 27.15 1.53 -4.77
N ASP A 722 26.56 0.37 -4.48
CA ASP A 722 26.96 -0.91 -5.03
C ASP A 722 26.77 -0.96 -6.56
N ASP A 723 25.63 -0.47 -7.06
CA ASP A 723 25.34 -0.42 -8.50
C ASP A 723 26.35 0.48 -9.25
N ASN A 724 26.64 1.67 -8.71
CA ASN A 724 27.61 2.58 -9.32
C ASN A 724 29.05 2.07 -9.19
N ALA A 725 29.40 1.37 -8.11
CA ALA A 725 30.71 0.74 -7.95
C ALA A 725 30.91 -0.38 -8.99
N MET A 726 29.90 -1.23 -9.23
CA MET A 726 29.93 -2.25 -10.28
C MET A 726 30.05 -1.62 -11.68
N ASN A 727 29.33 -0.52 -11.93
CA ASN A 727 29.40 0.21 -13.19
C ASN A 727 30.81 0.78 -13.44
N LEU A 728 31.42 1.41 -12.43
CA LEU A 728 32.79 1.92 -12.53
C LEU A 728 33.81 0.80 -12.72
N GLN A 729 33.66 -0.33 -12.03
CA GLN A 729 34.53 -1.48 -12.19
C GLN A 729 34.48 -2.06 -13.61
N SER A 730 33.28 -2.14 -14.19
CA SER A 730 33.07 -2.54 -15.59
C SER A 730 33.72 -1.55 -16.58
N MET A 731 33.62 -0.24 -16.32
CA MET A 731 34.28 0.79 -17.12
C MET A 731 35.81 0.70 -17.00
N SER A 732 36.34 0.44 -15.81
CA SER A 732 37.77 0.27 -15.52
C SER A 732 38.38 -0.92 -16.27
N ALA A 733 37.61 -2.01 -16.44
CA ALA A 733 38.02 -3.19 -17.21
C ALA A 733 38.02 -2.96 -18.74
N SER A 734 37.47 -1.84 -19.24
CA SER A 734 37.43 -1.55 -20.66
C SER A 734 38.78 -1.11 -21.19
N ARG A 735 39.24 -1.69 -22.31
CA ARG A 735 40.45 -1.24 -23.02
C ARG A 735 40.41 0.22 -23.50
N PHE A 736 39.22 0.82 -23.54
CA PHE A 736 39.00 2.21 -23.98
C PHE A 736 38.99 3.22 -22.82
N VAL A 737 39.25 2.78 -21.58
CA VAL A 737 39.21 3.65 -20.38
C VAL A 737 40.38 4.62 -20.29
N GLY A 738 41.44 4.45 -21.08
CA GLY A 738 42.72 5.18 -20.95
C GLY A 738 42.59 6.67 -20.62
N PRO A 739 41.82 7.47 -21.40
CA PRO A 739 41.65 8.92 -21.13
C PRO A 739 40.90 9.25 -19.83
N PHE A 740 40.13 8.32 -19.29
CA PHE A 740 39.24 8.52 -18.14
C PHE A 740 39.69 7.75 -16.89
N LEU A 741 40.78 6.98 -16.96
CA LEU A 741 41.23 6.08 -15.91
C LEU A 741 41.46 6.80 -14.58
N GLU A 742 42.06 8.00 -14.60
CA GLU A 742 42.23 8.80 -13.38
C GLU A 742 40.89 9.20 -12.75
N THR A 743 39.91 9.59 -13.58
CA THR A 743 38.57 9.99 -13.12
C THR A 743 37.78 8.80 -12.57
N VAL A 744 37.84 7.64 -13.24
CA VAL A 744 37.22 6.39 -12.77
C VAL A 744 37.84 5.98 -11.42
N ASN A 745 39.16 5.93 -11.33
CA ASN A 745 39.86 5.60 -10.08
C ASN A 745 39.54 6.57 -8.94
N LYS A 746 39.36 7.87 -9.25
CA LYS A 746 38.96 8.86 -8.26
C LYS A 746 37.56 8.58 -7.72
N TRP A 747 36.60 8.29 -8.61
CA TRP A 747 35.24 7.95 -8.21
C TRP A 747 35.16 6.61 -7.47
N GLU A 748 35.88 5.58 -7.91
CA GLU A 748 35.96 4.30 -7.19
C GLU A 748 36.45 4.50 -5.74
N LYS A 749 37.53 5.27 -5.56
CA LYS A 749 38.04 5.60 -4.22
C LYS A 749 37.03 6.41 -3.40
N SER A 750 36.36 7.38 -4.02
CA SER A 750 35.34 8.19 -3.36
C SER A 750 34.13 7.34 -2.92
N LEU A 751 33.61 6.46 -3.77
CA LEU A 751 32.48 5.59 -3.43
C LEU A 751 32.87 4.57 -2.35
N SER A 752 34.06 3.97 -2.44
CA SER A 752 34.59 3.09 -1.38
C SER A 752 34.65 3.82 -0.04
N HIS A 753 35.18 5.06 -0.04
CA HIS A 753 35.28 5.88 1.17
C HIS A 753 33.90 6.24 1.75
N ILE A 754 32.93 6.61 0.90
CA ILE A 754 31.56 6.88 1.34
C ILE A 754 30.95 5.63 1.98
N GLY A 755 31.12 4.46 1.36
CA GLY A 755 30.61 3.18 1.87
C GLY A 755 31.14 2.88 3.27
N GLU A 756 32.46 2.97 3.45
CA GLU A 756 33.10 2.78 4.76
C GLU A 756 32.61 3.78 5.80
N VAL A 757 32.52 5.07 5.45
CA VAL A 757 32.06 6.11 6.37
C VAL A 757 30.61 5.88 6.79
N VAL A 758 29.71 5.56 5.85
CA VAL A 758 28.29 5.33 6.14
C VAL A 758 28.10 4.12 7.04
N GLU A 759 28.80 3.02 6.78
CA GLU A 759 28.72 1.80 7.59
C GLU A 759 29.15 2.08 9.04
N VAL A 760 30.32 2.70 9.24
CA VAL A 760 30.83 3.05 10.57
C VAL A 760 29.90 4.07 11.25
N TRP A 761 29.36 5.05 10.53
CA TRP A 761 28.45 6.05 11.08
C TRP A 761 27.17 5.41 11.62
N MET A 762 26.58 4.46 10.89
CA MET A 762 25.40 3.74 11.37
C MET A 762 25.69 2.91 12.62
N VAL A 763 26.91 2.35 12.75
CA VAL A 763 27.35 1.68 13.98
C VAL A 763 27.49 2.67 15.14
N VAL A 764 28.13 3.83 14.92
CA VAL A 764 28.24 4.90 15.93
C VAL A 764 26.86 5.32 16.41
N GLN A 765 25.94 5.62 15.49
CA GLN A 765 24.60 6.09 15.83
C GLN A 765 23.84 5.09 16.70
N ARG A 766 23.83 3.81 16.33
CA ARG A 766 23.15 2.76 17.11
C ARG A 766 23.73 2.63 18.53
N LYS A 767 25.06 2.55 18.64
CA LYS A 767 25.76 2.44 19.93
C LYS A 767 25.58 3.70 20.80
N TRP A 768 25.64 4.89 20.19
CA TRP A 768 25.40 6.15 20.88
C TRP A 768 23.97 6.24 21.42
N MET A 769 22.95 5.89 20.62
CA MET A 769 21.55 5.90 21.08
C MET A 769 21.29 4.98 22.28
N TYR A 770 21.96 3.82 22.32
CA TYR A 770 21.88 2.91 23.47
C TYR A 770 22.54 3.53 24.71
N LEU A 771 23.81 3.96 24.60
CA LEU A 771 24.59 4.47 25.72
C LEU A 771 24.13 5.84 26.24
N GLU A 772 23.60 6.70 25.36
CA GLU A 772 23.04 8.02 25.72
C GLU A 772 21.97 7.86 26.79
N SER A 773 21.11 6.88 26.62
CA SER A 773 20.03 6.65 27.56
C SER A 773 20.46 6.16 28.94
N ILE A 774 21.66 5.60 29.03
CA ILE A 774 22.22 5.05 30.28
C ILE A 774 23.06 6.13 30.99
N PHE A 775 23.91 6.85 30.26
CA PHE A 775 24.86 7.80 30.84
C PHE A 775 24.34 9.23 31.01
N ILE A 776 23.29 9.64 30.28
CA ILE A 776 22.68 10.98 30.42
C ILE A 776 21.48 10.99 31.37
N GLY A 777 20.76 9.86 31.51
CA GLY A 777 19.47 9.79 32.21
C GLY A 777 19.43 9.05 33.54
N GLY A 778 20.51 8.45 34.03
CA GLY A 778 20.47 7.55 35.20
C GLY A 778 21.61 7.70 36.21
N ASP A 779 21.39 7.19 37.42
CA ASP A 779 22.34 7.26 38.55
C ASP A 779 23.65 6.48 38.32
N ILE A 780 23.72 5.65 37.28
CA ILE A 780 24.93 4.94 36.82
C ILE A 780 26.07 5.90 36.50
N ARG A 781 25.75 7.14 36.09
CA ARG A 781 26.72 8.21 35.88
C ARG A 781 27.58 8.50 37.12
N SER A 782 27.01 8.34 38.31
CA SER A 782 27.73 8.53 39.59
C SER A 782 28.65 7.36 39.92
N GLN A 783 28.33 6.15 39.43
CA GLN A 783 29.07 4.93 39.70
C GLN A 783 30.28 4.76 38.75
N LEU A 784 30.17 5.25 37.51
CA LEU A 784 31.20 5.20 36.48
C LEU A 784 31.59 6.62 36.00
N PRO A 785 32.20 7.46 36.85
CA PRO A 785 32.43 8.88 36.54
C PRO A 785 33.49 9.10 35.44
N GLU A 786 34.50 8.23 35.32
CA GLU A 786 35.50 8.35 34.27
C GLU A 786 34.91 8.05 32.89
N GLU A 787 34.09 7.00 32.79
CA GLU A 787 33.41 6.55 31.58
C GLU A 787 32.31 7.54 31.18
N ALA A 788 31.59 8.10 32.15
CA ALA A 788 30.63 9.17 31.91
C ALA A 788 31.31 10.41 31.29
N ARG A 789 32.47 10.81 31.82
CA ARG A 789 33.23 11.94 31.24
C ARG A 789 33.70 11.65 29.82
N LYS A 790 34.20 10.43 29.56
CA LYS A 790 34.58 9.98 28.20
C LYS A 790 33.35 10.00 27.26
N PHE A 791 32.19 9.58 27.74
CA PHE A 791 30.95 9.58 26.97
C PHE A 791 30.47 11.00 26.63
N ASP A 792 30.58 11.97 27.55
CA ASP A 792 30.19 13.36 27.27
C ASP A 792 31.01 13.99 26.12
N GLU A 793 32.32 13.67 26.04
CA GLU A 793 33.18 14.11 24.94
C GLU A 793 32.75 13.49 23.61
N ILE A 794 32.39 12.21 23.62
CA ILE A 794 31.86 11.47 22.46
C ILE A 794 30.51 12.06 22.03
N ASP A 795 29.59 12.29 22.97
CA ASP A 795 28.27 12.87 22.74
C ASP A 795 28.36 14.26 22.09
N LYS A 796 29.23 15.12 22.63
CA LYS A 796 29.46 16.46 22.08
C LYS A 796 30.01 16.40 20.65
N THR A 797 30.93 15.48 20.39
CA THR A 797 31.54 15.31 19.06
C THR A 797 30.53 14.75 18.06
N PHE A 798 29.74 13.75 18.45
CA PHE A 798 28.69 13.17 17.60
C PHE A 798 27.57 14.18 17.29
N LYS A 799 27.09 14.93 18.29
CA LYS A 799 26.09 16.00 18.08
C LYS A 799 26.61 17.11 17.17
N LYS A 800 27.90 17.47 17.27
CA LYS A 800 28.51 18.45 16.37
C LYS A 800 28.47 17.97 14.92
N ILE A 801 28.90 16.73 14.69
CA ILE A 801 28.85 16.06 13.38
C ILE A 801 27.42 16.06 12.83
N MET A 802 26.43 15.64 13.63
CA MET A 802 25.04 15.55 13.19
C MET A 802 24.41 16.92 12.89
N ASN A 803 24.77 17.96 13.64
CA ASN A 803 24.34 19.33 13.37
C ASN A 803 24.95 19.90 12.07
N GLU A 804 26.20 19.56 11.77
CA GLU A 804 26.84 19.93 10.49
C GLU A 804 26.16 19.24 9.31
N THR A 805 25.86 17.94 9.45
CA THR A 805 25.16 17.15 8.42
C THR A 805 23.70 17.56 8.26
N ALA A 806 23.02 18.03 9.31
CA ALA A 806 21.68 18.60 9.19
C ALA A 806 21.67 19.91 8.36
N LYS A 807 22.78 20.68 8.36
CA LYS A 807 22.93 21.91 7.56
C LYS A 807 23.29 21.63 6.11
N ASN A 808 24.17 20.66 5.85
CA ASN A 808 24.47 20.18 4.51
C ASN A 808 24.25 18.67 4.44
N SER A 809 23.06 18.27 3.98
CA SER A 809 22.67 16.87 3.93
C SER A 809 23.25 16.10 2.73
N LYS A 810 24.05 16.73 1.85
CA LYS A 810 24.66 16.00 0.73
C LYS A 810 25.59 14.90 1.23
N VAL A 811 25.42 13.69 0.68
CA VAL A 811 26.17 12.50 1.12
C VAL A 811 27.66 12.66 0.84
N LEU A 812 28.00 13.05 -0.39
CA LEU A 812 29.38 13.27 -0.83
C LEU A 812 30.13 14.24 0.09
N ASP A 813 29.55 15.42 0.34
CA ASP A 813 30.16 16.47 1.17
C ASP A 813 30.29 16.04 2.64
N SER A 814 29.27 15.35 3.17
CA SER A 814 29.26 14.91 4.57
C SER A 814 30.28 13.81 4.85
N CYS A 815 30.47 12.88 3.91
CA CYS A 815 31.43 11.78 4.04
C CYS A 815 32.87 12.24 3.78
N HIS A 816 33.10 13.15 2.82
CA HIS A 816 34.43 13.70 2.51
C HIS A 816 34.87 14.86 3.42
N ALA A 817 34.11 15.20 4.45
CA ALA A 817 34.57 16.15 5.47
C ALA A 817 35.91 15.68 6.07
N ALA A 818 36.86 16.61 6.26
CA ALA A 818 38.22 16.27 6.67
C ALA A 818 38.24 15.43 7.97
N GLY A 819 38.92 14.27 7.93
CA GLY A 819 39.06 13.37 9.07
C GLY A 819 37.76 12.68 9.53
N ARG A 820 36.69 12.68 8.71
CA ARG A 820 35.38 12.11 9.10
C ARG A 820 35.46 10.63 9.46
N LEU A 821 36.11 9.81 8.62
CA LEU A 821 36.24 8.37 8.87
C LEU A 821 37.02 8.07 10.15
N GLU A 822 38.17 8.71 10.33
CA GLU A 822 39.02 8.56 11.53
C GLU A 822 38.29 8.99 12.79
N THR A 823 37.55 10.10 12.72
CA THR A 823 36.71 10.58 13.83
C THR A 823 35.61 9.57 14.15
N MET A 824 34.90 9.04 13.14
CA MET A 824 33.87 8.02 13.32
C MET A 824 34.43 6.73 13.93
N GLN A 825 35.58 6.26 13.45
CA GLN A 825 36.27 5.10 14.02
C GLN A 825 36.70 5.35 15.47
N SER A 826 37.20 6.54 15.78
CA SER A 826 37.51 6.93 17.16
C SER A 826 36.27 6.96 18.05
N LEU A 827 35.13 7.43 17.53
CA LEU A 827 33.85 7.42 18.26
C LEU A 827 33.36 5.98 18.50
N VAL A 828 33.41 5.09 17.49
CA VAL A 828 33.07 3.67 17.68
C VAL A 828 33.95 3.04 18.76
N ASN A 829 35.27 3.21 18.67
CA ASN A 829 36.21 2.67 19.64
C ASN A 829 35.97 3.23 21.06
N GLY A 830 35.63 4.51 21.17
CA GLY A 830 35.25 5.14 22.43
C GLY A 830 33.96 4.55 23.01
N LEU A 831 32.92 4.44 22.19
CA LEU A 831 31.63 3.85 22.57
C LEU A 831 31.79 2.37 22.96
N GLU A 832 32.63 1.61 22.25
CA GLU A 832 32.94 0.21 22.57
C GLU A 832 33.66 0.05 23.89
N LYS A 833 34.62 0.94 24.20
CA LYS A 833 35.27 0.96 25.51
C LYS A 833 34.26 1.28 26.62
N CYS A 834 33.38 2.27 26.43
CA CYS A 834 32.34 2.59 27.39
C CYS A 834 31.35 1.41 27.57
N GLN A 835 30.93 0.77 26.48
CA GLN A 835 30.07 -0.40 26.51
C GLN A 835 30.73 -1.58 27.22
N LYS A 836 32.02 -1.84 26.95
CA LYS A 836 32.78 -2.89 27.62
C LYS A 836 32.90 -2.63 29.11
N SER A 837 33.30 -1.42 29.50
CA SER A 837 33.38 -1.05 30.92
C SER A 837 32.02 -1.16 31.63
N LEU A 838 30.93 -0.82 30.94
CA LEU A 838 29.58 -1.02 31.46
C LEU A 838 29.26 -2.51 31.67
N ASN A 839 29.58 -3.36 30.69
CA ASN A 839 29.37 -4.81 30.80
C ASN A 839 30.24 -5.42 31.91
N ASP A 840 31.52 -5.04 32.00
CA ASP A 840 32.42 -5.50 33.06
C ASP A 840 31.89 -5.07 34.45
N TYR A 841 31.30 -3.86 34.54
CA TYR A 841 30.62 -3.39 35.74
C TYR A 841 29.38 -4.24 36.07
N LEU A 842 28.50 -4.50 35.09
CA LEU A 842 27.32 -5.34 35.27
C LEU A 842 27.69 -6.77 35.68
N ASP A 843 28.73 -7.35 35.07
CA ASP A 843 29.23 -8.68 35.41
C ASP A 843 29.87 -8.70 36.80
N SER A 844 30.57 -7.64 37.21
CA SER A 844 31.03 -7.50 38.60
C SER A 844 29.85 -7.49 39.58
N LYS A 845 28.73 -6.83 39.23
CA LYS A 845 27.51 -6.83 40.06
C LYS A 845 26.83 -8.20 40.09
N ARG A 846 26.79 -8.91 38.95
CA ARG A 846 26.29 -10.29 38.88
C ARG A 846 27.12 -11.27 39.69
N ASN A 847 28.44 -11.11 39.69
CA ASN A 847 29.33 -11.94 40.50
C ASN A 847 29.16 -11.68 42.00
N ALA A 848 28.89 -10.43 42.39
CA ALA A 848 28.61 -10.08 43.78
C ALA A 848 27.27 -10.65 44.28
N PHE A 849 26.24 -10.68 43.42
CA PHE A 849 24.96 -11.33 43.70
C PHE A 849 24.50 -12.23 42.53
N PRO A 850 24.82 -13.54 42.57
CA PRO A 850 24.58 -14.46 41.45
C PRO A 850 23.15 -14.59 40.95
N ARG A 851 22.13 -14.14 41.71
CA ARG A 851 20.74 -14.14 41.20
C ARG A 851 20.51 -13.09 40.10
N PHE A 852 21.38 -12.10 39.96
CA PHE A 852 21.31 -11.16 38.83
C PHE A 852 21.63 -11.80 37.46
N PHE A 853 22.12 -13.04 37.42
CA PHE A 853 22.23 -13.79 36.15
C PHE A 853 20.86 -14.20 35.56
N PHE A 854 19.77 -14.14 36.34
CA PHE A 854 18.41 -14.50 35.89
C PHE A 854 17.63 -13.32 35.27
N ILE A 855 18.23 -12.14 35.20
CA ILE A 855 17.63 -10.92 34.64
C ILE A 855 18.52 -10.35 33.53
N SER A 856 17.92 -9.63 32.57
CA SER A 856 18.65 -9.07 31.43
C SER A 856 19.53 -7.88 31.84
N ASP A 857 20.45 -7.45 30.96
CA ASP A 857 21.29 -6.26 31.19
C ASP A 857 20.43 -5.01 31.45
N ASP A 858 19.38 -4.79 30.64
CA ASP A 858 18.49 -3.62 30.78
C ASP A 858 17.68 -3.66 32.09
N GLU A 859 17.24 -4.84 32.53
CA GLU A 859 16.55 -5.03 33.81
C GLU A 859 17.49 -4.78 35.00
N LEU A 860 18.73 -5.25 34.89
CA LEU A 860 19.75 -4.99 35.90
C LEU A 860 20.12 -3.50 35.94
N LEU A 861 20.18 -2.82 34.78
CA LEU A 861 20.39 -1.38 34.70
C LEU A 861 19.23 -0.58 35.30
N SER A 862 17.99 -1.04 35.15
CA SER A 862 16.80 -0.49 35.84
C SER A 862 16.96 -0.52 37.36
N ILE A 863 17.42 -1.65 37.89
CA ILE A 863 17.64 -1.84 39.33
C ILE A 863 18.79 -0.98 39.85
N LEU A 864 19.90 -0.92 39.10
CA LEU A 864 21.12 -0.18 39.51
C LEU A 864 21.03 1.32 39.22
N GLY A 865 20.08 1.74 38.38
CA GLY A 865 19.90 3.12 37.93
C GLY A 865 19.05 3.99 38.86
N SER A 866 18.52 3.42 39.95
CA SER A 866 17.72 4.11 40.97
C SER A 866 18.25 3.81 42.37
N HIS A 867 18.22 4.81 43.24
CA HIS A 867 18.50 4.65 44.67
C HIS A 867 17.32 4.05 45.47
N ASP A 868 16.16 3.87 44.84
CA ASP A 868 14.98 3.34 45.52
C ASP A 868 15.02 1.78 45.59
N PRO A 869 15.04 1.18 46.80
CA PRO A 869 14.99 -0.28 46.95
C PRO A 869 13.70 -0.92 46.40
N THR A 870 12.64 -0.14 46.13
CA THR A 870 11.40 -0.67 45.54
C THR A 870 11.55 -1.09 44.09
N CYS A 871 12.51 -0.55 43.32
CA CYS A 871 12.74 -0.91 41.92
C CYS A 871 13.06 -2.41 41.73
N VAL A 872 13.59 -3.07 42.76
CA VAL A 872 13.87 -4.51 42.75
C VAL A 872 12.60 -5.36 42.69
N GLN A 873 11.46 -4.83 43.17
CA GLN A 873 10.20 -5.58 43.34
C GLN A 873 9.67 -6.15 42.02
N GLU A 874 9.75 -5.40 40.91
CA GLU A 874 9.27 -5.84 39.60
C GLU A 874 10.00 -7.08 39.09
N HIS A 875 11.24 -7.28 39.55
CA HIS A 875 12.12 -8.34 39.11
C HIS A 875 12.27 -9.48 40.14
N MET A 876 11.61 -9.37 41.31
CA MET A 876 11.71 -10.37 42.40
C MET A 876 11.29 -11.78 41.98
N ILE A 877 10.22 -11.90 41.19
CA ILE A 877 9.71 -13.19 40.69
C ILE A 877 10.71 -13.86 39.74
N LYS A 878 11.51 -13.07 39.00
CA LYS A 878 12.54 -13.59 38.10
C LYS A 878 13.78 -14.04 38.87
N MET A 879 14.14 -13.30 39.92
CA MET A 879 15.32 -13.60 40.74
C MET A 879 15.08 -14.75 41.73
N PHE A 880 13.85 -14.95 42.21
CA PHE A 880 13.52 -15.92 43.25
C PHE A 880 12.28 -16.76 42.93
N ASP A 881 12.39 -18.07 43.16
CA ASP A 881 11.27 -18.97 42.98
C ASP A 881 10.20 -18.76 44.06
N ASN A 882 8.97 -18.54 43.61
CA ASN A 882 7.77 -18.27 44.42
C ASN A 882 7.89 -17.13 45.46
N ILE A 883 8.82 -16.17 45.29
CA ILE A 883 8.85 -14.92 46.07
C ILE A 883 8.38 -13.79 45.17
N SER A 884 7.21 -13.24 45.48
CA SER A 884 6.60 -12.16 44.70
C SER A 884 7.17 -10.80 45.08
N SER A 885 7.31 -10.54 46.38
CA SER A 885 7.75 -9.23 46.86
C SER A 885 8.37 -9.27 48.26
N LEU A 886 9.16 -8.25 48.57
CA LEU A 886 9.61 -7.94 49.93
C LEU A 886 8.69 -6.91 50.58
N ARG A 887 8.52 -7.00 51.90
CA ARG A 887 7.85 -5.95 52.67
C ARG A 887 8.87 -4.95 53.19
N PHE A 888 8.88 -3.76 52.60
CA PHE A 888 9.66 -2.63 53.09
C PHE A 888 8.87 -1.80 54.10
N GLN A 889 9.53 -1.34 55.16
CA GLN A 889 8.98 -0.45 56.19
C GLN A 889 10.04 0.59 56.58
N SER A 890 9.61 1.77 57.03
CA SER A 890 10.52 2.76 57.60
C SER A 890 10.92 2.33 59.02
N GLY A 891 12.22 2.13 59.24
CA GLY A 891 12.80 1.77 60.52
C GLY A 891 12.86 2.94 61.52
N SER A 892 13.36 2.67 62.73
CA SER A 892 13.41 3.63 63.84
C SER A 892 14.25 4.88 63.58
N SER A 893 15.14 4.84 62.58
CA SER A 893 16.03 5.95 62.17
C SER A 893 15.66 6.56 60.81
N ASN A 894 14.42 6.34 60.31
CA ASN A 894 13.95 6.75 58.97
C ASN A 894 14.58 6.00 57.78
N GLU A 895 15.34 4.93 58.05
CA GLU A 895 15.97 4.05 57.06
C GLU A 895 14.95 3.03 56.52
N THR A 896 14.98 2.71 55.22
CA THR A 896 14.11 1.65 54.66
C THR A 896 14.65 0.28 55.06
N VAL A 897 13.81 -0.57 55.67
CA VAL A 897 14.19 -1.92 56.12
C VAL A 897 13.27 -2.98 55.52
N ALA A 898 13.85 -4.10 55.09
CA ALA A 898 13.14 -5.30 54.66
C ALA A 898 12.75 -6.13 55.90
N THR A 899 11.45 -6.36 56.08
CA THR A 899 10.88 -6.98 57.31
C THR A 899 10.25 -8.35 57.08
N ALA A 900 9.84 -8.65 55.85
CA ALA A 900 9.24 -9.94 55.50
C ALA A 900 9.40 -10.24 54.01
N MET A 901 9.30 -11.50 53.64
CA MET A 901 9.09 -11.93 52.25
C MET A 901 7.65 -12.39 52.06
N ILE A 902 7.11 -12.14 50.87
CA ILE A 902 5.73 -12.45 50.47
C ILE A 902 5.80 -13.39 49.26
N SER A 903 5.15 -14.56 49.37
CA SER A 903 5.11 -15.52 48.28
C SER A 903 4.13 -15.10 47.17
N GLY A 904 4.23 -15.74 45.99
CA GLY A 904 3.25 -15.57 44.91
C GLY A 904 1.81 -15.94 45.30
N GLU A 905 1.65 -16.76 46.33
CA GLU A 905 0.36 -17.17 46.89
C GLU A 905 -0.11 -16.27 48.05
N GLY A 906 0.67 -15.24 48.40
CA GLY A 906 0.38 -14.30 49.48
C GLY A 906 0.70 -14.82 50.89
N GLU A 907 1.47 -15.92 51.03
CA GLU A 907 2.02 -16.31 52.35
C GLU A 907 3.11 -15.32 52.76
N VAL A 908 3.05 -14.86 54.00
CA VAL A 908 4.04 -13.92 54.55
C VAL A 908 4.94 -14.65 55.53
N MET A 909 6.25 -14.56 55.31
CA MET A 909 7.26 -15.01 56.27
C MET A 909 7.99 -13.78 56.82
N GLN A 910 7.73 -13.47 58.09
CA GLN A 910 8.39 -12.37 58.81
C GLN A 910 9.83 -12.75 59.14
N PHE A 911 10.77 -11.86 58.85
CA PHE A 911 12.16 -12.04 59.20
C PHE A 911 12.38 -11.90 60.70
N ARG A 912 13.31 -12.68 61.26
CA ARG A 912 13.66 -12.58 62.68
C ARG A 912 14.48 -11.32 62.96
N GLN A 913 15.24 -10.88 61.97
CA GLN A 913 15.97 -9.63 62.00
C GLN A 913 15.57 -8.79 60.79
N ALA A 914 15.17 -7.53 61.00
CA ALA A 914 14.95 -6.59 59.90
C ALA A 914 16.31 -6.21 59.28
N ILE A 915 16.38 -6.20 57.95
CA ILE A 915 17.60 -5.89 57.20
C ILE A 915 17.48 -4.51 56.59
N ALA A 916 18.43 -3.62 56.87
CA ALA A 916 18.51 -2.31 56.24
C ALA A 916 18.83 -2.43 54.74
N THR A 917 18.12 -1.68 53.91
CA THR A 917 18.29 -1.66 52.44
C THR A 917 19.14 -0.48 51.98
N GLU A 918 20.10 -0.08 52.80
CA GLU A 918 20.99 1.04 52.53
C GLU A 918 22.33 0.57 51.95
N GLY A 919 22.91 1.38 51.06
CA GLY A 919 24.15 1.07 50.38
C GLY A 919 23.95 0.31 49.07
N ARG A 920 24.91 -0.52 48.69
CA ARG A 920 24.92 -1.20 47.38
C ARG A 920 23.86 -2.29 47.32
N VAL A 921 23.15 -2.37 46.19
CA VAL A 921 22.02 -3.29 46.01
C VAL A 921 22.42 -4.75 46.20
N GLU A 922 23.57 -5.14 45.66
CA GLU A 922 24.09 -6.50 45.80
C GLU A 922 24.35 -6.92 47.26
N ASP A 923 24.76 -5.97 48.11
CA ASP A 923 25.15 -6.25 49.50
C ASP A 923 23.92 -6.47 50.36
N TRP A 924 22.94 -5.55 50.30
CA TRP A 924 21.73 -5.70 51.10
C TRP A 924 20.83 -6.82 50.57
N MET A 925 20.79 -7.10 49.26
CA MET A 925 20.08 -8.26 48.71
C MET A 925 20.69 -9.59 49.16
N THR A 926 22.02 -9.65 49.27
CA THR A 926 22.71 -10.82 49.83
C THR A 926 22.37 -11.00 51.31
N ASN A 927 22.31 -9.92 52.08
CA ASN A 927 21.91 -9.95 53.50
C ASN A 927 20.45 -10.41 53.66
N VAL A 928 19.54 -9.92 52.82
CA VAL A 928 18.14 -10.37 52.78
C VAL A 928 18.06 -11.86 52.45
N LEU A 929 18.78 -12.34 51.43
CA LEU A 929 18.82 -13.77 51.09
C LEU A 929 19.32 -14.64 52.25
N ASN A 930 20.38 -14.21 52.95
CA ASN A 930 20.89 -14.93 54.10
C ASN A 930 19.87 -14.97 55.25
N GLU A 931 19.18 -13.85 55.50
CA GLU A 931 18.15 -13.77 56.53
C GLU A 931 16.90 -14.58 56.18
N MET A 932 16.49 -14.66 54.91
CA MET A 932 15.43 -15.57 54.44
C MET A 932 15.76 -17.02 54.81
N ARG A 933 16.99 -17.48 54.51
CA ARG A 933 17.42 -18.85 54.81
C ARG A 933 17.50 -19.10 56.31
N ARG A 934 18.06 -18.14 57.07
CA ARG A 934 18.18 -18.24 58.52
C ARG A 934 16.80 -18.28 59.19
N THR A 935 15.92 -17.36 58.83
CA THR A 935 14.55 -17.28 59.35
C THR A 935 13.79 -18.57 59.05
N ASN A 936 13.82 -19.06 57.81
CA ASN A 936 13.14 -20.31 57.47
C ASN A 936 13.67 -21.49 58.32
N ARG A 937 14.99 -21.65 58.42
CA ARG A 937 15.60 -22.70 59.26
C ARG A 937 15.17 -22.62 60.73
N LEU A 938 15.10 -21.41 61.29
CA LEU A 938 14.66 -21.20 62.68
C LEU A 938 13.18 -21.51 62.86
N ILE A 939 12.32 -21.03 61.95
CA ILE A 939 10.89 -21.28 61.98
C ILE A 939 10.61 -22.79 61.84
N THR A 940 11.31 -23.51 60.95
CA THR A 940 11.14 -24.96 60.82
C THR A 940 11.52 -25.71 62.09
N LYS A 941 12.65 -25.34 62.73
CA LYS A 941 13.04 -25.94 64.02
C LYS A 941 12.03 -25.66 65.12
N GLU A 942 11.55 -24.41 65.20
CA GLU A 942 10.54 -24.01 66.17
C GLU A 942 9.24 -24.80 65.96
N ALA A 943 8.78 -24.93 64.71
CA ALA A 943 7.58 -25.67 64.36
C ALA A 943 7.69 -27.14 64.79
N ILE A 944 8.81 -27.81 64.50
CA ILE A 944 9.05 -29.20 64.91
C ILE A 944 9.04 -29.34 66.43
N TYR A 945 9.70 -28.43 67.15
CA TYR A 945 9.77 -28.45 68.61
C TYR A 945 8.37 -28.24 69.25
N LYS A 946 7.62 -27.25 68.78
CA LYS A 946 6.28 -26.91 69.32
C LYS A 946 5.17 -27.88 68.94
N TYR A 947 5.45 -28.89 68.11
CA TYR A 947 4.46 -29.91 67.73
C TYR A 947 3.92 -30.69 68.95
N CYS A 948 4.72 -30.85 70.00
CA CYS A 948 4.34 -31.55 71.24
C CYS A 948 3.86 -30.62 72.37
N ASP A 949 3.68 -29.33 72.11
CA ASP A 949 3.11 -28.41 73.11
C ASP A 949 1.61 -28.72 73.35
N ASN A 950 1.01 -28.12 74.39
CA ASN A 950 -0.41 -28.29 74.75
C ASN A 950 -1.39 -27.59 73.76
N ILE A 951 -1.10 -27.61 72.46
CA ILE A 951 -1.92 -27.03 71.40
C ILE A 951 -2.46 -28.16 70.52
N GLU A 952 -3.71 -28.05 70.07
CA GLU A 952 -4.25 -29.02 69.11
C GLU A 952 -3.46 -29.01 67.79
N ARG A 953 -3.18 -30.19 67.25
CA ARG A 953 -2.36 -30.38 66.03
C ARG A 953 -2.80 -29.46 64.88
N VAL A 954 -4.10 -29.33 64.67
CA VAL A 954 -4.67 -28.54 63.59
C VAL A 954 -4.48 -27.03 63.79
N ASP A 955 -4.44 -26.55 65.04
CA ASP A 955 -4.18 -25.15 65.36
C ASP A 955 -2.68 -24.83 65.34
N TRP A 956 -1.82 -25.81 65.66
CA TRP A 956 -0.38 -25.73 65.38
C TRP A 956 -0.11 -25.54 63.88
N MET A 957 -0.82 -26.27 62.99
CA MET A 957 -0.67 -26.13 61.53
C MET A 957 -1.04 -24.72 61.02
N LEU A 958 -1.96 -24.00 61.68
CA LEU A 958 -2.32 -22.63 61.32
C LEU A 958 -1.24 -21.61 61.68
N SER A 959 -0.39 -21.93 62.67
CA SER A 959 0.60 -21.00 63.21
C SER A 959 1.86 -20.89 62.33
N TYR A 960 2.00 -21.77 61.32
CA TYR A 960 3.19 -21.88 60.46
C TYR A 960 2.83 -21.90 58.97
N GLN A 961 3.82 -21.59 58.12
CA GLN A 961 3.70 -21.65 56.65
C GLN A 961 3.53 -23.09 56.16
N GLY A 962 2.86 -23.28 55.02
CA GLY A 962 2.41 -24.61 54.61
C GLY A 962 3.52 -25.64 54.42
N MET A 963 4.64 -25.24 53.80
CA MET A 963 5.79 -26.13 53.60
C MET A 963 6.52 -26.47 54.92
N VAL A 964 6.52 -25.55 55.88
CA VAL A 964 7.08 -25.81 57.22
C VAL A 964 6.24 -26.84 57.97
N VAL A 965 4.91 -26.74 57.87
CA VAL A 965 3.97 -27.69 58.46
C VAL A 965 4.13 -29.09 57.86
N LEU A 966 4.27 -29.19 56.54
CA LEU A 966 4.50 -30.46 55.85
C LEU A 966 5.79 -31.13 56.33
N ALA A 967 6.90 -30.39 56.36
CA ALA A 967 8.17 -30.90 56.86
C ALA A 967 8.07 -31.35 58.33
N GLY A 968 7.41 -30.56 59.18
CA GLY A 968 7.18 -30.92 60.58
C GLY A 968 6.36 -32.20 60.74
N ASN A 969 5.27 -32.34 59.98
CA ASN A 969 4.44 -33.54 59.98
C ASN A 969 5.21 -34.79 59.53
N GLN A 970 6.04 -34.68 58.50
CA GLN A 970 6.84 -35.81 58.00
C GLN A 970 7.89 -36.27 59.02
N VAL A 971 8.57 -35.33 59.68
CA VAL A 971 9.54 -35.63 60.75
C VAL A 971 8.85 -36.38 61.89
N TRP A 972 7.70 -35.88 62.34
CA TRP A 972 6.96 -36.50 63.44
C TRP A 972 6.33 -37.84 63.06
N TRP A 973 5.77 -37.97 61.85
CA TRP A 973 5.25 -39.24 61.36
C TRP A 973 6.36 -40.30 61.33
N THR A 974 7.55 -39.96 60.80
CA THR A 974 8.69 -40.89 60.75
C THR A 974 9.08 -41.36 62.14
N TRP A 975 9.23 -40.43 63.09
CA TRP A 975 9.57 -40.76 64.47
C TRP A 975 8.48 -41.60 65.17
N GLU A 976 7.20 -41.25 64.99
CA GLU A 976 6.09 -41.99 65.59
C GLU A 976 5.99 -43.43 65.04
N VAL A 977 6.25 -43.61 63.74
CA VAL A 977 6.27 -44.94 63.11
C VAL A 977 7.42 -45.78 63.65
N GLU A 978 8.62 -45.21 63.76
CA GLU A 978 9.79 -45.88 64.38
C GLU A 978 9.50 -46.29 65.83
N ASP A 979 8.94 -45.41 66.64
CA ASP A 979 8.56 -45.70 68.03
C ASP A 979 7.51 -46.81 68.12
N VAL A 980 6.52 -46.82 67.22
CA VAL A 980 5.52 -47.90 67.13
C VAL A 980 6.19 -49.23 66.79
N PHE A 981 7.14 -49.26 65.85
CA PHE A 981 7.90 -50.48 65.56
C PHE A 981 8.73 -50.95 66.77
N GLN A 982 9.35 -50.04 67.53
CA GLN A 982 10.06 -50.38 68.76
C GLN A 982 9.13 -50.96 69.84
N LYS A 983 7.92 -50.40 70.00
CA LYS A 983 6.89 -50.92 70.93
C LYS A 983 6.38 -52.29 70.53
N VAL A 984 6.17 -52.52 69.23
CA VAL A 984 5.81 -53.85 68.68
C VAL A 984 6.94 -54.86 68.97
N LYS A 985 8.20 -54.47 68.80
CA LYS A 985 9.37 -55.31 69.15
C LYS A 985 9.43 -55.64 70.65
N LYS A 986 9.02 -54.72 71.52
CA LYS A 986 8.92 -54.91 72.98
C LYS A 986 7.69 -55.73 73.43
N GLY A 987 6.81 -56.14 72.51
CA GLY A 987 5.71 -57.07 72.77
C GLY A 987 4.29 -56.50 72.61
N ASP A 988 4.12 -55.21 72.29
CA ASP A 988 2.80 -54.63 72.03
C ASP A 988 2.29 -55.00 70.63
N LYS A 989 1.61 -56.16 70.53
CA LYS A 989 1.05 -56.67 69.26
C LYS A 989 -0.04 -55.78 68.67
N MET A 990 -0.58 -54.81 69.42
CA MET A 990 -1.64 -53.89 68.96
C MET A 990 -1.09 -52.49 68.62
N GLY A 991 0.20 -52.22 68.83
CA GLY A 991 0.82 -50.91 68.63
C GLY A 991 0.53 -50.30 67.25
N MET A 992 0.75 -51.05 66.17
CA MET A 992 0.51 -50.57 64.81
C MET A 992 -0.98 -50.31 64.52
N LYS A 993 -1.87 -51.16 65.04
CA LYS A 993 -3.33 -51.00 64.88
C LYS A 993 -3.87 -49.80 65.69
N ASN A 994 -3.25 -49.50 66.83
CA ASN A 994 -3.58 -48.32 67.63
C ASN A 994 -3.12 -47.04 66.92
N TYR A 995 -1.92 -47.07 66.31
CA TYR A 995 -1.40 -45.94 65.54
C TYR A 995 -2.23 -45.69 64.27
N ALA A 996 -2.61 -46.72 63.53
CA ALA A 996 -3.52 -46.60 62.39
C ALA A 996 -4.84 -45.92 62.78
N ARG A 997 -5.44 -46.29 63.93
CA ARG A 997 -6.64 -45.62 64.47
C ARG A 997 -6.39 -44.15 64.82
N LYS A 998 -5.22 -43.82 65.37
CA LYS A 998 -4.82 -42.43 65.65
C LYS A 998 -4.74 -41.61 64.35
N MET A 999 -4.11 -42.15 63.30
CA MET A 999 -3.99 -41.47 62.00
C MET A 999 -5.36 -41.25 61.34
N HIS A 1000 -6.25 -42.24 61.37
CA HIS A 1000 -7.62 -42.08 60.86
C HIS A 1000 -8.35 -40.93 61.58
N LYS A 1001 -8.25 -40.89 62.91
CA LYS A 1001 -8.83 -39.81 63.71
C LYS A 1001 -8.25 -38.43 63.35
N GLN A 1002 -6.93 -38.35 63.18
CA GLN A 1002 -6.25 -37.11 62.80
C GLN A 1002 -6.68 -36.62 61.40
N ILE A 1003 -6.88 -37.52 60.45
CA ILE A 1003 -7.43 -37.20 59.12
C ILE A 1003 -8.87 -36.70 59.23
N ASP A 1004 -9.71 -37.33 60.05
CA ASP A 1004 -11.08 -36.87 60.29
C ASP A 1004 -11.11 -35.45 60.91
N GLU A 1005 -10.24 -35.19 61.88
CA GLU A 1005 -10.05 -33.87 62.49
C GLU A 1005 -9.61 -32.82 61.44
N LEU A 1006 -8.71 -33.19 60.53
CA LEU A 1006 -8.26 -32.35 59.41
C LEU A 1006 -9.39 -32.04 58.41
N VAL A 1007 -10.17 -33.05 58.03
CA VAL A 1007 -11.32 -32.90 57.12
C VAL A 1007 -12.39 -32.00 57.74
N VAL A 1008 -12.63 -32.10 59.05
CA VAL A 1008 -13.54 -31.21 59.78
C VAL A 1008 -13.03 -29.76 59.72
N LYS A 1009 -11.72 -29.53 59.90
CA LYS A 1009 -11.15 -28.18 59.80
C LYS A 1009 -11.17 -27.61 58.39
N ILE A 1010 -10.91 -28.41 57.35
CA ILE A 1010 -10.97 -27.97 55.94
C ILE A 1010 -12.38 -27.45 55.58
N ARG A 1011 -13.42 -28.05 56.16
CA ARG A 1011 -14.83 -27.63 56.01
C ARG A 1011 -15.19 -26.38 56.81
N SER A 1012 -14.29 -25.87 57.66
CA SER A 1012 -14.48 -24.62 58.40
C SER A 1012 -14.10 -23.38 57.57
N ASN A 1013 -14.39 -22.18 58.08
CA ASN A 1013 -14.04 -20.93 57.41
C ASN A 1013 -12.53 -20.67 57.54
N LEU A 1014 -11.80 -21.05 56.50
CA LEU A 1014 -10.36 -20.83 56.35
C LEU A 1014 -10.09 -19.87 55.18
N SER A 1015 -8.95 -19.18 55.22
CA SER A 1015 -8.47 -18.43 54.05
C SER A 1015 -8.26 -19.38 52.86
N GLN A 1016 -8.29 -18.84 51.63
CA GLN A 1016 -8.07 -19.68 50.44
C GLN A 1016 -6.70 -20.36 50.48
N ASN A 1017 -5.69 -19.68 51.02
CA ASN A 1017 -4.33 -20.20 51.16
C ASN A 1017 -4.25 -21.27 52.27
N ASP A 1018 -4.83 -21.03 53.44
CA ASP A 1018 -4.87 -22.03 54.50
C ASP A 1018 -5.66 -23.28 54.09
N ARG A 1019 -6.73 -23.14 53.31
CA ARG A 1019 -7.46 -24.28 52.75
C ARG A 1019 -6.59 -25.10 51.79
N LYS A 1020 -5.82 -24.45 50.91
CA LYS A 1020 -4.84 -25.14 50.06
C LYS A 1020 -3.79 -25.86 50.89
N LYS A 1021 -3.20 -25.19 51.89
CA LYS A 1021 -2.25 -25.77 52.84
C LYS A 1021 -2.78 -27.05 53.48
N PHE A 1022 -3.99 -27.02 54.04
CA PHE A 1022 -4.58 -28.21 54.65
C PHE A 1022 -4.94 -29.31 53.64
N ASN A 1023 -5.38 -28.95 52.43
CA ASN A 1023 -5.61 -29.93 51.36
C ASN A 1023 -4.31 -30.63 50.97
N THR A 1024 -3.19 -29.90 50.86
CA THR A 1024 -1.88 -30.49 50.58
C THR A 1024 -1.43 -31.43 51.69
N VAL A 1025 -1.58 -31.02 52.96
CA VAL A 1025 -1.31 -31.89 54.12
C VAL A 1025 -2.18 -33.15 54.08
N LEU A 1026 -3.47 -33.01 53.78
CA LEU A 1026 -4.41 -34.14 53.69
C LEU A 1026 -3.98 -35.17 52.64
N ILE A 1027 -3.53 -34.72 51.45
CA ILE A 1027 -3.06 -35.62 50.39
C ILE A 1027 -1.88 -36.46 50.89
N ILE A 1028 -0.89 -35.83 51.54
CA ILE A 1028 0.28 -36.53 52.10
C ILE A 1028 -0.13 -37.45 53.25
N GLU A 1029 -1.04 -37.04 54.12
CA GLU A 1029 -1.51 -37.86 55.25
C GLU A 1029 -2.32 -39.07 54.82
N VAL A 1030 -3.14 -38.96 53.77
CA VAL A 1030 -3.85 -40.10 53.18
C VAL A 1030 -2.85 -41.13 52.65
N HIS A 1031 -1.79 -40.68 51.98
CA HIS A 1031 -0.72 -41.57 51.54
C HIS A 1031 0.00 -42.23 52.73
N ALA A 1032 0.37 -41.44 53.74
CA ALA A 1032 1.01 -41.94 54.96
C ALA A 1032 0.12 -42.98 55.68
N ARG A 1033 -1.19 -42.75 55.76
CA ARG A 1033 -2.17 -43.70 56.30
C ARG A 1033 -2.20 -44.99 55.49
N ASP A 1034 -2.25 -44.91 54.16
CA ASP A 1034 -2.28 -46.08 53.29
C ASP A 1034 -1.05 -46.98 53.48
N ILE A 1035 0.12 -46.40 53.73
CA ILE A 1035 1.34 -47.13 54.10
C ILE A 1035 1.14 -47.88 55.43
N ILE A 1036 0.62 -47.21 56.46
CA ILE A 1036 0.39 -47.83 57.77
C ILE A 1036 -0.70 -48.91 57.71
N ASP A 1037 -1.76 -48.72 56.93
CA ASP A 1037 -2.81 -49.72 56.74
C ASP A 1037 -2.30 -50.97 56.01
N ARG A 1038 -1.37 -50.81 55.06
CA ARG A 1038 -0.62 -51.95 54.49
C ARG A 1038 0.19 -52.66 55.57
N PHE A 1039 0.90 -51.93 56.44
CA PHE A 1039 1.65 -52.55 57.52
C PHE A 1039 0.79 -53.35 58.50
N VAL A 1040 -0.43 -52.86 58.80
CA VAL A 1040 -1.41 -53.60 59.63
C VAL A 1040 -1.92 -54.85 58.93
N ARG A 1041 -2.17 -54.79 57.61
CA ARG A 1041 -2.70 -55.89 56.80
C ARG A 1041 -1.69 -57.03 56.66
N ASP A 1042 -0.45 -56.69 56.33
CA ASP A 1042 0.60 -57.65 55.98
C ASP A 1042 1.33 -58.21 57.22
N ARG A 1043 1.01 -57.71 58.43
CA ARG A 1043 1.61 -58.10 59.73
C ARG A 1043 3.14 -58.11 59.70
N TYR A 1044 3.76 -57.06 59.16
CA TYR A 1044 5.22 -56.95 59.17
C TYR A 1044 5.77 -57.03 60.60
N ARG A 1045 6.67 -57.98 60.82
CA ARG A 1045 7.44 -58.06 62.07
C ARG A 1045 8.61 -57.09 61.95
N ALA A 1046 9.00 -56.45 63.05
CA ALA A 1046 10.12 -55.51 63.10
C ALA A 1046 11.48 -56.11 62.63
N LEU A 1047 11.57 -57.41 62.36
CA LEU A 1047 12.74 -58.06 61.76
C LEU A 1047 12.83 -57.94 60.23
N ASP A 1048 11.75 -57.64 59.52
CA ASP A 1048 11.76 -57.57 58.03
C ASP A 1048 12.18 -56.19 57.49
N LEU A 1049 12.28 -55.17 58.35
CA LEU A 1049 12.76 -53.84 57.97
C LEU A 1049 14.29 -53.76 57.85
N ASP A 1050 15.04 -54.60 58.57
CA ASP A 1050 16.50 -54.70 58.40
C ASP A 1050 16.90 -55.36 57.07
N LEU A 1051 15.99 -56.12 56.43
CA LEU A 1051 16.21 -56.74 55.11
C LEU A 1051 15.69 -55.89 53.94
N GLY A 1052 14.92 -54.83 54.21
CA GLY A 1052 14.34 -53.95 53.17
C GLY A 1052 15.17 -52.69 52.85
N LEU A 1053 16.21 -52.40 53.63
CA LEU A 1053 17.11 -51.27 53.40
C LEU A 1053 18.32 -51.61 52.50
N ASP A 1054 18.54 -52.89 52.17
CA ASP A 1054 19.63 -53.29 51.30
C ASP A 1054 19.22 -54.42 50.34
N ARG A 1055 19.18 -54.07 49.04
CA ARG A 1055 18.92 -54.92 47.85
C ARG A 1055 17.46 -55.16 47.46
N ASP A 1056 16.86 -54.18 46.79
CA ASP A 1056 16.20 -54.47 45.52
C ASP A 1056 16.10 -53.22 44.62
N ARG A 1057 16.85 -53.23 43.51
CA ARG A 1057 16.93 -52.14 42.50
C ARG A 1057 15.72 -52.10 41.56
N SER A 1058 14.62 -52.79 41.86
CA SER A 1058 13.47 -52.94 40.96
C SER A 1058 12.19 -52.24 41.43
N ASN A 1059 12.18 -51.57 42.59
CA ASN A 1059 11.04 -50.78 43.07
C ASN A 1059 11.41 -49.31 43.30
N GLN A 1060 11.75 -48.60 42.21
CA GLN A 1060 11.88 -47.14 42.20
C GLN A 1060 10.54 -46.38 42.38
N GLY A 1061 9.41 -47.04 42.55
CA GLY A 1061 8.10 -46.36 42.60
C GLY A 1061 7.81 -45.59 43.90
N ILE A 1062 8.35 -46.01 45.04
CA ILE A 1062 7.91 -45.48 46.36
C ILE A 1062 8.90 -44.43 46.90
N VAL A 1063 10.20 -44.65 46.75
CA VAL A 1063 11.21 -43.65 47.15
C VAL A 1063 11.29 -42.48 46.15
N SER A 1064 11.07 -42.74 44.85
CA SER A 1064 10.99 -41.66 43.84
C SER A 1064 9.79 -40.73 44.09
N SER A 1065 8.69 -41.25 44.64
CA SER A 1065 7.49 -40.43 44.92
C SER A 1065 7.67 -39.52 46.14
N ILE A 1066 8.58 -39.86 47.07
CA ILE A 1066 8.86 -39.04 48.26
C ILE A 1066 9.93 -37.99 47.96
N VAL A 1067 10.87 -38.27 47.05
CA VAL A 1067 11.91 -37.32 46.63
C VAL A 1067 11.43 -36.37 45.51
N GLN A 1068 10.42 -36.74 44.72
CA GLN A 1068 9.82 -35.84 43.72
C GLN A 1068 8.81 -34.81 44.29
N LEU A 1069 8.57 -34.82 45.61
CA LEU A 1069 7.65 -33.90 46.30
C LEU A 1069 8.34 -33.00 47.34
N VAL A 1070 9.68 -32.95 47.34
CA VAL A 1070 10.53 -31.93 47.99
C VAL A 1070 11.32 -31.24 46.90
#